data_AF-A0A9E3FE61-F1
#
_entry.id   AF-A0A9E3FE61-F1
#
_cell.length_a   1.000
_cell.length_b   1.000
_cell.length_c   1.000
_cell.angle_alpha   90.00
_cell.angle_beta   90.00
_cell.angle_gamma   90.00
#
_symmetry.space_group_name_H-M   'P 1'
#
loop_
_entity.id
_entity.type
_entity.pdbx_description
1 polymer ?
#
loop_
_entity_poly.entity_id
_entity_poly.type
_entity_poly.pdbx_seq_one_letter_code
_entity_poly.pdbx_strand_id
1 'polypeptide(L)'
;MVRLTTLFRALFLILFLLQSVTQARQTPRVEGPTVAAAPPAASAPGAAEAARRREAFDIVWRTVKENHYDPKFGGVDWDAVRSEFEPKVAAAHTDRELHTLLQQMLNRLGRSHFNIIPPEAIPSTGDEDDSDAEGGEDRVPGAEEPRRKGNPRATEQLTYGIGIDLRVVNGVALVTRVEPGSPAARAGLHTGHVLRSINGQSLSDILRVLKLVAVYEPSARNQIPAEIIVGYVNGPPGTSVRLTYLDGRNRARRAVVPREHLKGELVPLFQTLPAQFVEFESARLRGGVAYVRFNLFAAPVLEKFCAALRSMQDAPGLVLDLRGNRGGLLGLVYGLGGLLEPRPVSFGVMRTRAGWYDIGITPQKNNYRGQLVVLIDAETQSAAEMLAAGLQASGRAVVIGERSAGATLPSAAKELPTGAIFQYAFADFVGGDGSVIEGVGVQPSLTVKLTRRQLLAGRDPQLEAALSVIESKGGTPVTVSAIDPPPPPDIVIRKAEGSEAQPTEAANVREAPSAPASIAPEVEPILERYAEATGLGRAGGARPLSRVSKGRIEGAYAGMRLSGAVEVLEKAPDKFVALIKVDGLGVIRRGFTGEYGYMQIPMFGLRRLEGAELSDLRIEASWPWAEDLRRLFPSMRLKGEDEVGGAVAHVVEATTAAGARTTLYFDAQTGLLVRRDRTYFEDFREVDGLKLPFKVRDDFSTITYTEVKHNVPLEDTRFIEEKDCFTR
;
A
#
# COMPACT_ATOMS: atom_id res chain seq x y z
N MET A 1 15.82 -4.45 -22.95
CA MET A 1 15.24 -5.56 -22.14
C MET A 1 15.46 -5.28 -20.66
N VAL A 2 14.34 -5.14 -19.97
CA VAL A 2 14.09 -4.18 -18.89
C VAL A 2 14.70 -4.65 -17.56
N ARG A 3 15.38 -3.76 -16.81
CA ARG A 3 15.49 -3.97 -15.36
C ARG A 3 14.18 -3.50 -14.74
N LEU A 4 13.38 -4.47 -14.30
CA LEU A 4 12.45 -4.19 -13.22
C LEU A 4 13.16 -4.21 -11.85
N THR A 5 14.43 -4.60 -11.75
CA THR A 5 15.19 -4.51 -10.48
C THR A 5 15.33 -3.08 -9.97
N THR A 6 15.33 -2.05 -10.84
CA THR A 6 15.32 -0.65 -10.40
C THR A 6 13.91 -0.16 -10.04
N LEU A 7 12.88 -0.68 -10.72
CA LEU A 7 11.48 -0.53 -10.27
C LEU A 7 11.33 -1.08 -8.85
N PHE A 8 11.93 -2.26 -8.61
CA PHE A 8 11.90 -2.92 -7.33
C PHE A 8 12.91 -2.41 -6.33
N ARG A 9 14.04 -1.77 -6.72
CA ARG A 9 15.00 -0.99 -5.88
C ARG A 9 14.46 0.36 -5.44
N ALA A 10 13.69 1.04 -6.30
CA ALA A 10 12.91 2.21 -5.95
C ALA A 10 11.73 1.84 -5.04
N LEU A 11 11.03 0.73 -5.33
CA LEU A 11 10.17 0.11 -4.33
C LEU A 11 11.01 -0.35 -3.11
N PHE A 12 12.24 -0.87 -3.25
CA PHE A 12 13.08 -1.46 -2.17
C PHE A 12 13.54 -0.42 -1.17
N LEU A 13 14.09 0.71 -1.60
CA LEU A 13 14.47 1.76 -0.66
C LEU A 13 13.26 2.30 0.12
N ILE A 14 12.04 2.10 -0.40
CA ILE A 14 10.78 2.57 0.17
C ILE A 14 9.97 1.43 0.89
N LEU A 15 10.25 0.14 0.62
CA LEU A 15 9.46 -1.02 1.06
C LEU A 15 10.31 -2.22 1.55
N PHE A 16 11.63 -2.09 1.75
CA PHE A 16 12.52 -3.18 2.20
C PHE A 16 12.24 -3.69 3.65
N LEU A 17 11.07 -3.36 4.21
CA LEU A 17 10.56 -3.70 5.53
C LEU A 17 9.88 -5.08 5.65
N LEU A 18 9.65 -5.81 4.55
CA LEU A 18 8.64 -6.88 4.56
C LEU A 18 9.13 -8.33 4.35
N GLN A 19 10.43 -8.62 4.29
CA GLN A 19 10.86 -10.00 4.01
C GLN A 19 12.01 -10.50 4.89
N SER A 20 11.65 -11.36 5.85
CA SER A 20 12.51 -12.41 6.37
C SER A 20 11.68 -13.69 6.46
N VAL A 21 11.60 -14.43 5.33
CA VAL A 21 11.14 -15.82 5.33
C VAL A 21 12.27 -16.66 4.76
N THR A 22 12.96 -17.39 5.63
CA THR A 22 13.84 -18.47 5.23
C THR A 22 12.98 -19.64 4.74
N GLN A 23 12.99 -19.92 3.44
CA GLN A 23 12.49 -21.17 2.89
C GLN A 23 13.48 -22.29 3.26
N ALA A 24 13.03 -23.23 4.10
CA ALA A 24 13.75 -24.50 4.27
C ALA A 24 13.61 -25.32 2.97
N ARG A 25 14.73 -25.58 2.29
CA ARG A 25 14.81 -26.52 1.17
C ARG A 25 14.47 -27.92 1.67
N GLN A 26 13.41 -28.54 1.15
CA GLN A 26 13.24 -29.98 1.22
C GLN A 26 13.97 -30.62 0.04
N THR A 27 14.93 -31.50 0.34
CA THR A 27 15.60 -32.36 -0.64
C THR A 27 14.64 -33.45 -1.16
N PRO A 28 14.66 -33.80 -2.45
CA PRO A 28 13.83 -34.87 -2.97
C PRO A 28 14.37 -36.23 -2.50
N ARG A 29 13.49 -37.04 -1.90
CA ARG A 29 13.78 -38.42 -1.53
C ARG A 29 13.30 -39.33 -2.66
N VAL A 30 14.17 -40.21 -3.14
CA VAL A 30 13.86 -41.24 -4.14
C VAL A 30 12.93 -42.28 -3.51
N GLU A 31 11.74 -42.48 -4.08
CA GLU A 31 10.79 -43.52 -3.68
C GLU A 31 11.03 -44.81 -4.47
N GLY A 32 11.18 -45.93 -3.75
CA GLY A 32 11.13 -47.29 -4.29
C GLY A 32 9.68 -47.82 -4.36
N PRO A 33 9.46 -49.01 -4.96
CA PRO A 33 8.13 -49.44 -5.37
C PRO A 33 7.20 -49.76 -4.20
N THR A 34 5.96 -49.34 -4.40
CA THR A 34 4.80 -49.36 -3.53
C THR A 34 4.35 -50.77 -3.15
N VAL A 35 4.08 -51.00 -1.86
CA VAL A 35 3.14 -52.03 -1.40
C VAL A 35 1.89 -51.31 -0.90
N ALA A 36 0.76 -51.56 -1.56
CA ALA A 36 -0.52 -50.93 -1.27
C ALA A 36 -0.99 -51.32 0.15
N ALA A 37 -0.92 -50.37 1.08
CA ALA A 37 -1.66 -50.43 2.33
C ALA A 37 -3.08 -49.88 2.09
N ALA A 38 -4.07 -50.54 2.69
CA ALA A 38 -5.47 -50.16 2.62
C ALA A 38 -5.70 -48.67 2.95
N PRO A 39 -6.67 -47.99 2.32
CA PRO A 39 -6.94 -46.58 2.57
C PRO A 39 -7.24 -46.37 4.06
N PRO A 40 -6.64 -45.36 4.72
CA PRO A 40 -7.00 -45.04 6.08
C PRO A 40 -8.49 -44.65 6.11
N ALA A 41 -9.20 -45.16 7.12
CA ALA A 41 -10.59 -44.80 7.36
C ALA A 41 -10.75 -43.27 7.32
N ALA A 42 -11.74 -42.80 6.56
CA ALA A 42 -12.08 -41.38 6.49
C ALA A 42 -12.19 -40.82 7.91
N SER A 43 -11.33 -39.85 8.24
CA SER A 43 -11.36 -39.18 9.54
C SER A 43 -12.76 -38.62 9.76
N ALA A 44 -13.36 -38.88 10.92
CA ALA A 44 -14.66 -38.32 11.28
C ALA A 44 -14.65 -36.79 11.04
N PRO A 45 -15.74 -36.19 10.50
CA PRO A 45 -15.77 -34.78 10.08
C PRO A 45 -15.21 -33.79 11.13
N GLY A 46 -15.46 -34.04 12.42
CA GLY A 46 -14.97 -33.19 13.52
C GLY A 46 -13.45 -33.23 13.76
N ALA A 47 -12.74 -34.30 13.37
CA ALA A 47 -11.30 -34.41 13.56
C ALA A 47 -10.53 -33.53 12.54
N ALA A 48 -10.99 -33.48 11.30
CA ALA A 48 -10.44 -32.61 10.26
C ALA A 48 -10.66 -31.12 10.60
N GLU A 49 -11.86 -30.77 11.10
CA GLU A 49 -12.16 -29.41 11.55
C GLU A 49 -11.32 -28.98 12.75
N ALA A 50 -11.12 -29.87 13.74
CA ALA A 50 -10.25 -29.60 14.88
C ALA A 50 -8.78 -29.39 14.46
N ALA A 51 -8.28 -30.20 13.52
CA ALA A 51 -6.94 -30.03 12.97
C ALA A 51 -6.77 -28.68 12.24
N ARG A 52 -7.78 -28.28 11.44
CA ARG A 52 -7.82 -26.98 10.76
C ARG A 52 -7.80 -25.80 11.74
N ARG A 53 -8.57 -25.89 12.84
CA ARG A 53 -8.57 -24.88 13.91
C ARG A 53 -7.21 -24.78 14.60
N ARG A 54 -6.58 -25.92 14.87
CA ARG A 54 -5.23 -26.00 15.45
C ARG A 54 -4.19 -25.37 14.54
N GLU A 55 -4.25 -25.66 13.25
CA GLU A 55 -3.36 -25.06 12.24
C GLU A 55 -3.50 -23.53 12.19
N ALA A 56 -4.73 -23.01 12.19
CA ALA A 56 -4.98 -21.57 12.22
C ALA A 56 -4.35 -20.91 13.46
N PHE A 57 -4.46 -21.52 14.64
CA PHE A 57 -3.79 -21.06 15.86
C PHE A 57 -2.26 -21.04 15.72
N ASP A 58 -1.66 -22.12 15.20
CA ASP A 58 -0.22 -22.21 15.01
C ASP A 58 0.30 -21.20 13.97
N ILE A 59 -0.48 -20.89 12.92
CA ILE A 59 -0.17 -19.84 11.94
C ILE A 59 -0.15 -18.46 12.60
N VAL A 60 -1.19 -18.12 13.38
CA VAL A 60 -1.29 -16.81 14.04
C VAL A 60 -0.14 -16.62 15.00
N TRP A 61 0.07 -17.58 15.91
CA TRP A 61 1.10 -17.50 16.93
C TRP A 61 2.51 -17.37 16.33
N ARG A 62 2.84 -18.22 15.35
CA ARG A 62 4.14 -18.23 14.68
C ARG A 62 4.36 -16.96 13.87
N THR A 63 3.34 -16.49 13.16
CA THR A 63 3.45 -15.26 12.35
C THR A 63 3.78 -14.06 13.24
N VAL A 64 3.13 -13.90 14.40
CA VAL A 64 3.52 -12.86 15.38
C VAL A 64 4.96 -13.09 15.83
N LYS A 65 5.31 -14.31 16.24
CA LYS A 65 6.66 -14.64 16.72
C LYS A 65 7.75 -14.28 15.71
N GLU A 66 7.50 -14.49 14.42
CA GLU A 66 8.46 -14.28 13.32
C GLU A 66 8.46 -12.86 12.74
N ASN A 67 7.34 -12.13 12.81
CA ASN A 67 7.17 -10.88 12.07
C ASN A 67 6.90 -9.65 12.94
N HIS A 68 6.61 -9.80 14.23
CA HIS A 68 6.46 -8.65 15.13
C HIS A 68 7.73 -7.78 15.07
N TYR A 69 7.58 -6.45 14.96
CA TYR A 69 8.70 -5.53 14.79
C TYR A 69 9.65 -5.52 15.99
N ASP A 70 9.09 -5.63 17.20
CA ASP A 70 9.84 -5.76 18.44
C ASP A 70 10.00 -7.26 18.78
N PRO A 71 11.23 -7.81 18.79
CA PRO A 71 11.48 -9.21 19.16
C PRO A 71 11.17 -9.52 20.64
N LYS A 72 10.96 -8.48 21.47
CA LYS A 72 10.53 -8.63 22.87
C LYS A 72 9.02 -8.49 23.04
N PHE A 73 8.26 -8.30 21.97
CA PHE A 73 6.79 -8.21 21.98
C PHE A 73 6.25 -7.16 22.98
N GLY A 74 6.95 -6.03 23.16
CA GLY A 74 6.57 -5.04 24.16
C GLY A 74 6.71 -5.51 25.61
N GLY A 75 7.49 -6.55 25.88
CA GLY A 75 7.68 -7.17 27.19
C GLY A 75 6.74 -8.36 27.46
N VAL A 76 5.90 -8.75 26.50
CA VAL A 76 5.01 -9.90 26.63
C VAL A 76 5.78 -11.21 26.39
N ASP A 77 5.67 -12.16 27.31
CA ASP A 77 6.16 -13.52 27.10
C ASP A 77 5.22 -14.26 26.13
N TRP A 78 5.55 -14.21 24.84
CA TRP A 78 4.73 -14.77 23.78
C TRP A 78 4.69 -16.30 23.77
N ASP A 79 5.71 -16.97 24.32
CA ASP A 79 5.72 -18.41 24.49
C ASP A 79 4.77 -18.82 25.63
N ALA A 80 4.78 -18.10 26.76
CA ALA A 80 3.82 -18.33 27.85
C ALA A 80 2.37 -18.08 27.42
N VAL A 81 2.12 -17.04 26.60
CA VAL A 81 0.79 -16.80 26.01
C VAL A 81 0.34 -17.99 25.16
N ARG A 82 1.23 -18.62 24.38
CA ARG A 82 0.89 -19.84 23.63
C ARG A 82 0.41 -20.95 24.55
N SER A 83 1.18 -21.24 25.59
CA SER A 83 0.88 -22.31 26.54
C SER A 83 -0.45 -22.08 27.27
N GLU A 84 -0.83 -20.82 27.50
CA GLU A 84 -2.13 -20.47 28.09
C GLU A 84 -3.31 -20.74 27.12
N PHE A 85 -3.16 -20.41 25.84
CA PHE A 85 -4.26 -20.47 24.86
C PHE A 85 -4.40 -21.82 24.18
N GLU A 86 -3.32 -22.60 24.06
CA GLU A 86 -3.33 -23.93 23.43
C GLU A 86 -4.42 -24.87 23.97
N PRO A 87 -4.58 -25.09 25.29
CA PRO A 87 -5.66 -25.95 25.81
C PRO A 87 -7.06 -25.38 25.55
N LYS A 88 -7.22 -24.04 25.54
CA LYS A 88 -8.50 -23.39 25.23
C LYS A 88 -8.89 -23.60 23.77
N VAL A 89 -7.92 -23.51 22.86
CA VAL A 89 -8.11 -23.76 21.43
C VAL A 89 -8.42 -25.23 21.17
N ALA A 90 -7.74 -26.15 21.85
CA ALA A 90 -8.04 -27.59 21.75
C ALA A 90 -9.47 -27.94 22.19
N ALA A 91 -10.03 -27.18 23.13
CA ALA A 91 -11.40 -27.33 23.59
C ALA A 91 -12.45 -26.62 22.70
N ALA A 92 -12.05 -25.81 21.71
CA ALA A 92 -12.97 -25.06 20.87
C ALA A 92 -13.74 -26.00 19.90
N HIS A 93 -15.06 -25.91 19.94
CA HIS A 93 -15.96 -26.73 19.13
C HIS A 93 -16.31 -26.07 17.80
N THR A 94 -16.23 -24.74 17.73
CA THR A 94 -16.60 -23.97 16.53
C THR A 94 -15.50 -23.01 16.10
N ASP A 95 -15.50 -22.65 14.81
CA ASP A 95 -14.56 -21.66 14.27
C ASP A 95 -14.77 -20.27 14.90
N ARG A 96 -16.01 -19.93 15.27
CA ARG A 96 -16.34 -18.68 15.97
C ARG A 96 -15.72 -18.60 17.37
N GLU A 97 -15.75 -19.70 18.12
CA GLU A 97 -15.07 -19.80 19.41
C GLU A 97 -13.55 -19.64 19.23
N LEU A 98 -12.97 -20.30 18.22
CA LEU A 98 -11.56 -20.13 17.89
C LEU A 98 -11.24 -18.67 17.57
N HIS A 99 -11.97 -18.00 16.67
CA HIS A 99 -11.68 -16.61 16.27
C HIS A 99 -11.69 -15.67 17.47
N THR A 100 -12.61 -15.90 18.43
CA THR A 100 -12.66 -15.17 19.69
C THR A 100 -11.40 -15.40 20.53
N LEU A 101 -10.97 -16.66 20.69
CA LEU A 101 -9.75 -17.01 21.41
C LEU A 101 -8.50 -16.44 20.74
N LEU A 102 -8.41 -16.48 19.42
CA LEU A 102 -7.31 -15.90 18.65
C LEU A 102 -7.23 -14.38 18.85
N GLN A 103 -8.37 -13.68 18.79
CA GLN A 103 -8.39 -12.24 19.08
C GLN A 103 -7.96 -11.95 20.52
N GLN A 104 -8.44 -12.72 21.50
CA GLN A 104 -8.03 -12.58 22.90
C GLN A 104 -6.52 -12.81 23.09
N MET A 105 -5.93 -13.76 22.36
CA MET A 105 -4.49 -14.01 22.37
C MET A 105 -3.72 -12.81 21.82
N LEU A 106 -4.13 -12.28 20.65
CA LEU A 106 -3.52 -11.11 20.01
C LEU A 106 -3.61 -9.86 20.88
N ASN A 107 -4.73 -9.67 21.57
CA ASN A 107 -4.96 -8.55 22.47
C ASN A 107 -3.93 -8.44 23.61
N ARG A 108 -3.24 -9.54 23.96
CA ARG A 108 -2.18 -9.52 24.97
C ARG A 108 -0.99 -8.64 24.57
N LEU A 109 -0.81 -8.37 23.28
CA LEU A 109 0.23 -7.48 22.78
C LEU A 109 -0.03 -6.01 23.13
N GLY A 110 -1.29 -5.60 23.33
CA GLY A 110 -1.65 -4.22 23.67
C GLY A 110 -1.26 -3.19 22.60
N ARG A 111 -1.30 -3.60 21.32
CA ARG A 111 -0.91 -2.81 20.15
C ARG A 111 -1.99 -2.85 19.06
N SER A 112 -2.07 -1.79 18.26
CA SER A 112 -2.99 -1.70 17.13
C SER A 112 -2.65 -2.68 16.00
N HIS A 113 -3.60 -2.88 15.07
CA HIS A 113 -3.45 -3.71 13.86
C HIS A 113 -3.13 -5.20 14.07
N PHE A 114 -3.59 -5.78 15.19
CA PHE A 114 -3.63 -7.22 15.40
C PHE A 114 -5.08 -7.71 15.50
N ASN A 115 -5.65 -8.16 14.38
CA ASN A 115 -7.08 -8.45 14.28
C ASN A 115 -7.35 -9.81 13.62
N ILE A 116 -8.40 -10.49 14.08
CA ILE A 116 -9.05 -11.59 13.38
C ILE A 116 -10.36 -11.06 12.81
N ILE A 117 -10.50 -11.16 11.48
CA ILE A 117 -11.72 -10.81 10.74
C ILE A 117 -12.37 -12.14 10.33
N PRO A 118 -13.45 -12.56 11.00
CA PRO A 118 -14.14 -13.80 10.67
C PRO A 118 -14.77 -13.75 9.26
N PRO A 119 -14.93 -14.89 8.57
CA PRO A 119 -15.55 -14.95 7.24
C PRO A 119 -16.92 -14.26 7.17
N GLU A 120 -17.72 -14.39 8.23
CA GLU A 120 -19.05 -13.78 8.32
C GLU A 120 -19.02 -12.24 8.33
N ALA A 121 -17.86 -11.63 8.59
CA ALA A 121 -17.65 -10.19 8.57
C ALA A 121 -17.08 -9.67 7.23
N ILE A 122 -16.80 -10.55 6.25
CA ILE A 122 -16.21 -10.22 4.96
C ILE A 122 -17.32 -9.98 3.90
N PRO A 123 -17.47 -8.76 3.36
CA PRO A 123 -18.27 -8.50 2.17
C PRO A 123 -17.63 -9.15 0.93
N SER A 124 -18.42 -9.83 0.10
CA SER A 124 -17.95 -10.42 -1.18
C SER A 124 -18.62 -9.76 -2.39
N THR A 125 -17.86 -9.16 -3.29
CA THR A 125 -18.35 -8.88 -4.64
C THR A 125 -18.52 -10.22 -5.36
N GLY A 126 -19.72 -10.51 -5.85
CA GLY A 126 -19.88 -11.63 -6.78
C GLY A 126 -19.09 -11.29 -8.04
N ASP A 127 -18.22 -12.20 -8.49
CA ASP A 127 -17.79 -12.16 -9.88
C ASP A 127 -19.02 -12.53 -10.71
N GLU A 128 -19.58 -11.54 -11.43
CA GLU A 128 -20.59 -11.75 -12.46
C GLU A 128 -19.90 -12.47 -13.63
N ASP A 129 -19.87 -13.80 -13.61
CA ASP A 129 -19.74 -14.58 -14.84
C ASP A 129 -21.12 -14.63 -15.50
N ASP A 130 -21.39 -13.62 -16.34
CA ASP A 130 -22.42 -13.67 -17.37
C ASP A 130 -22.10 -14.82 -18.33
N SER A 131 -22.80 -15.93 -18.17
CA SER A 131 -23.06 -16.85 -19.30
C SER A 131 -24.44 -17.49 -19.13
N ASP A 132 -25.45 -16.81 -19.69
CA ASP A 132 -26.66 -17.47 -20.15
C ASP A 132 -26.29 -18.51 -21.22
N ALA A 133 -26.54 -19.79 -20.95
CA ALA A 133 -26.82 -20.77 -21.99
C ALA A 133 -27.61 -21.95 -21.40
N GLU A 134 -28.76 -22.20 -22.01
CA GLU A 134 -29.65 -23.34 -21.78
C GLU A 134 -28.94 -24.70 -21.92
N GLY A 135 -29.41 -25.68 -21.14
CA GLY A 135 -29.44 -27.08 -21.58
C GLY A 135 -28.58 -28.08 -20.78
N GLY A 136 -29.23 -29.19 -20.38
CA GLY A 136 -28.57 -30.50 -20.27
C GLY A 136 -28.33 -31.02 -18.86
N GLU A 137 -29.15 -32.00 -18.47
CA GLU A 137 -28.91 -32.91 -17.36
C GLU A 137 -27.59 -33.70 -17.57
N ASP A 138 -26.68 -33.62 -16.59
CA ASP A 138 -25.85 -34.73 -16.07
C ASP A 138 -24.80 -34.17 -15.10
N ARG A 139 -25.05 -34.28 -13.79
CA ARG A 139 -24.04 -34.01 -12.74
C ARG A 139 -23.59 -35.32 -12.12
N VAL A 140 -22.34 -35.68 -12.38
CA VAL A 140 -21.59 -36.72 -11.66
C VAL A 140 -21.31 -36.22 -10.23
N PRO A 141 -21.64 -36.98 -9.17
CA PRO A 141 -21.29 -36.61 -7.80
C PRO A 141 -19.84 -37.00 -7.50
N GLY A 142 -18.96 -36.02 -7.26
CA GLY A 142 -17.59 -36.33 -6.80
C GLY A 142 -16.47 -35.31 -7.06
N ALA A 143 -16.74 -34.11 -7.54
CA ALA A 143 -15.72 -33.06 -7.65
C ALA A 143 -15.87 -32.05 -6.50
N GLU A 144 -14.83 -31.93 -5.67
CA GLU A 144 -14.67 -30.82 -4.73
C GLU A 144 -14.66 -29.49 -5.51
N GLU A 145 -15.67 -28.65 -5.29
CA GLU A 145 -15.61 -27.23 -5.65
C GLU A 145 -15.02 -26.44 -4.47
N PRO A 146 -13.86 -25.78 -4.60
CA PRO A 146 -13.48 -24.73 -3.68
C PRO A 146 -13.82 -23.40 -4.33
N ARG A 147 -15.07 -22.92 -4.19
CA ARG A 147 -15.41 -21.53 -4.56
C ARG A 147 -16.29 -20.88 -3.50
N ARG A 148 -15.81 -19.71 -3.06
CA ARG A 148 -16.32 -18.81 -2.03
C ARG A 148 -17.85 -18.69 -2.05
N LYS A 149 -18.52 -19.23 -1.03
CA LYS A 149 -19.81 -18.66 -0.60
C LYS A 149 -19.53 -17.46 0.29
N GLY A 150 -19.15 -16.35 -0.33
CA GLY A 150 -19.26 -15.05 0.34
C GLY A 150 -20.73 -14.70 0.57
N ASN A 151 -21.00 -13.61 1.31
CA ASN A 151 -22.35 -13.12 1.57
C ASN A 151 -22.67 -11.94 0.64
N PRO A 152 -23.39 -12.14 -0.49
CA PRO A 152 -23.78 -11.06 -1.40
C PRO A 152 -24.50 -9.91 -0.68
N ARG A 153 -25.27 -10.23 0.37
CA ARG A 153 -25.97 -9.21 1.17
C ARG A 153 -25.00 -8.29 1.90
N ALA A 154 -23.80 -8.73 2.29
CA ALA A 154 -22.86 -7.88 3.03
C ALA A 154 -22.29 -6.76 2.14
N THR A 155 -22.11 -7.02 0.84
CA THR A 155 -21.61 -6.06 -0.15
C THR A 155 -22.67 -5.02 -0.48
N GLU A 156 -23.90 -5.46 -0.73
CA GLU A 156 -25.06 -4.59 -0.89
C GLU A 156 -25.34 -3.75 0.37
N GLN A 157 -25.11 -4.31 1.56
CA GLN A 157 -25.26 -3.56 2.81
C GLN A 157 -24.28 -2.38 2.93
N LEU A 158 -23.09 -2.47 2.33
CA LEU A 158 -22.10 -1.40 2.42
C LEU A 158 -22.36 -0.26 1.44
N THR A 159 -23.00 -0.53 0.30
CA THR A 159 -23.27 0.47 -0.74
C THR A 159 -24.63 1.14 -0.58
N TYR A 160 -25.51 0.63 0.29
CA TYR A 160 -26.83 1.19 0.56
C TYR A 160 -26.97 1.68 2.01
N GLY A 161 -27.49 2.90 2.17
CA GLY A 161 -27.64 3.53 3.47
C GLY A 161 -28.51 4.77 3.40
N ILE A 162 -28.37 5.66 4.39
CA ILE A 162 -29.22 6.86 4.48
C ILE A 162 -28.45 8.17 4.30
N GLY A 163 -27.14 8.11 4.09
CA GLY A 163 -26.28 9.27 3.84
C GLY A 163 -26.06 10.16 5.07
N ILE A 164 -25.60 9.57 6.18
CA ILE A 164 -25.19 10.31 7.39
C ILE A 164 -23.83 9.83 7.88
N ASP A 165 -23.11 10.74 8.55
CA ASP A 165 -21.95 10.40 9.36
C ASP A 165 -22.31 10.55 10.84
N LEU A 166 -21.78 9.63 11.64
CA LEU A 166 -21.97 9.61 13.09
C LEU A 166 -20.62 9.68 13.78
N ARG A 167 -20.57 10.44 14.88
CA ARG A 167 -19.43 10.41 15.83
C ARG A 167 -19.95 10.13 17.24
N VAL A 168 -19.18 9.39 18.02
CA VAL A 168 -19.48 9.20 19.45
C VAL A 168 -18.83 10.32 20.25
N VAL A 169 -19.58 11.38 20.51
CA VAL A 169 -19.10 12.54 21.29
C VAL A 169 -19.66 12.45 22.69
N ASN A 170 -18.81 12.43 23.73
CA ASN A 170 -19.23 12.31 25.14
C ASN A 170 -20.18 11.12 25.40
N GLY A 171 -19.95 10.00 24.73
CA GLY A 171 -20.74 8.78 24.90
C GLY A 171 -22.13 8.79 24.24
N VAL A 172 -22.43 9.77 23.38
CA VAL A 172 -23.66 9.79 22.57
C VAL A 172 -23.35 9.75 21.08
N ALA A 173 -24.17 9.03 20.31
CA ALA A 173 -24.06 8.96 18.86
C ALA A 173 -24.67 10.20 18.21
N LEU A 174 -23.80 11.12 17.80
CA LEU A 174 -24.15 12.43 17.25
C LEU A 174 -24.09 12.39 15.74
N VAL A 175 -25.14 12.89 15.07
CA VAL A 175 -25.11 13.14 13.62
C VAL A 175 -24.20 14.32 13.35
N THR A 176 -23.10 14.09 12.65
CA THR A 176 -22.07 15.10 12.36
C THR A 176 -22.12 15.55 10.91
N ARG A 177 -22.66 14.71 10.02
CA ARG A 177 -22.91 15.02 8.61
C ARG A 177 -24.24 14.44 8.18
N VAL A 178 -24.94 15.16 7.31
CA VAL A 178 -26.09 14.67 6.54
C VAL A 178 -25.85 15.04 5.09
N GLU A 179 -25.71 14.03 4.24
CA GLU A 179 -25.50 14.21 2.80
C GLU A 179 -26.69 14.95 2.18
N PRO A 180 -26.48 16.06 1.45
CA PRO A 180 -27.57 16.77 0.78
C PRO A 180 -28.34 15.88 -0.20
N GLY A 181 -29.67 15.90 -0.11
CA GLY A 181 -30.56 15.10 -0.94
C GLY A 181 -30.67 13.62 -0.54
N SER A 182 -29.95 13.17 0.49
CA SER A 182 -30.01 11.79 0.98
C SER A 182 -31.35 11.41 1.60
N PRO A 183 -31.63 10.10 1.78
CA PRO A 183 -32.81 9.65 2.53
C PRO A 183 -32.93 10.28 3.92
N ALA A 184 -31.82 10.42 4.65
CA ALA A 184 -31.82 11.04 5.97
C ALA A 184 -32.20 12.52 5.92
N ALA A 185 -31.67 13.26 4.93
CA ALA A 185 -32.04 14.66 4.73
C ALA A 185 -33.54 14.82 4.46
N ARG A 186 -34.09 13.98 3.57
CA ARG A 186 -35.54 13.99 3.23
C ARG A 186 -36.41 13.56 4.42
N ALA A 187 -35.89 12.71 5.31
CA ALA A 187 -36.53 12.32 6.56
C ALA A 187 -36.40 13.36 7.69
N GLY A 188 -35.78 14.52 7.43
CA GLY A 188 -35.63 15.61 8.40
C GLY A 188 -34.55 15.39 9.46
N LEU A 189 -33.58 14.51 9.20
CA LEU A 189 -32.39 14.45 10.05
C LEU A 189 -31.48 15.65 9.76
N HIS A 190 -30.91 16.20 10.83
CA HIS A 190 -29.97 17.32 10.77
C HIS A 190 -28.75 17.01 11.63
N THR A 191 -27.64 17.71 11.34
CA THR A 191 -26.45 17.72 12.19
C THR A 191 -26.82 18.14 13.61
N GLY A 192 -26.20 17.50 14.60
CA GLY A 192 -26.48 17.71 16.01
C GLY A 192 -27.66 16.91 16.57
N HIS A 193 -28.41 16.17 15.74
CA HIS A 193 -29.35 15.17 16.21
C HIS A 193 -28.60 14.02 16.92
N VAL A 194 -29.19 13.47 17.99
CA VAL A 194 -28.59 12.37 18.76
C VAL A 194 -29.39 11.11 18.51
N LEU A 195 -28.78 10.11 17.87
CA LEU A 195 -29.41 8.79 17.72
C LEU A 195 -29.50 8.10 19.09
N ARG A 196 -30.67 7.51 19.37
CA ARG A 196 -30.97 6.76 20.60
C ARG A 196 -31.17 5.28 20.34
N SER A 197 -31.81 4.93 19.23
CA SER A 197 -31.96 3.53 18.82
C SER A 197 -32.03 3.34 17.32
N ILE A 198 -31.60 2.16 16.87
CA ILE A 198 -31.67 1.70 15.48
C ILE A 198 -32.43 0.37 15.46
N ASN A 199 -33.49 0.29 14.68
CA ASN A 199 -34.34 -0.90 14.56
C ASN A 199 -34.84 -1.46 15.90
N GLY A 200 -35.06 -0.56 16.87
CA GLY A 200 -35.49 -0.91 18.24
C GLY A 200 -34.34 -1.24 19.20
N GLN A 201 -33.11 -1.39 18.70
CA GLN A 201 -31.93 -1.61 19.54
C GLN A 201 -31.39 -0.29 20.08
N SER A 202 -31.29 -0.21 21.41
CA SER A 202 -30.77 0.93 22.15
C SER A 202 -29.28 1.12 21.88
N LEU A 203 -28.90 2.31 21.40
CA LEU A 203 -27.50 2.63 21.15
C LEU A 203 -26.69 2.67 22.44
N SER A 204 -27.26 3.10 23.57
CA SER A 204 -26.53 3.07 24.84
C SER A 204 -26.20 1.64 25.27
N ASP A 205 -27.04 0.67 24.91
CA ASP A 205 -26.79 -0.74 25.23
C ASP A 205 -25.75 -1.34 24.28
N ILE A 206 -25.84 -1.01 22.99
CA ILE A 206 -24.78 -1.33 22.00
C ILE A 206 -23.44 -0.76 22.46
N LEU A 207 -23.38 0.54 22.79
CA LEU A 207 -22.17 1.20 23.28
C LEU A 207 -21.65 0.58 24.59
N ARG A 208 -22.53 0.14 25.51
CA ARG A 208 -22.14 -0.50 26.77
C ARG A 208 -21.52 -1.88 26.52
N VAL A 209 -22.14 -2.70 25.66
CA VAL A 209 -21.60 -4.00 25.26
C VAL A 209 -20.25 -3.82 24.57
N LEU A 210 -20.14 -2.86 23.65
CA LEU A 210 -18.87 -2.59 22.97
C LEU A 210 -17.77 -2.09 23.92
N LYS A 211 -18.09 -1.29 24.94
CA LYS A 211 -17.14 -0.93 26.01
C LYS A 211 -16.65 -2.14 26.82
N LEU A 212 -17.48 -3.18 26.96
CA LEU A 212 -17.11 -4.43 27.64
C LEU A 212 -16.29 -5.37 26.75
N VAL A 213 -16.39 -5.23 25.42
CA VAL A 213 -15.63 -6.04 24.43
C VAL A 213 -14.34 -5.34 23.98
N ALA A 214 -14.29 -4.00 24.00
CA ALA A 214 -13.14 -3.16 23.66
C ALA A 214 -12.07 -3.14 24.77
N VAL A 215 -11.64 -4.32 25.22
CA VAL A 215 -10.86 -4.51 26.45
C VAL A 215 -9.40 -4.08 26.32
N TYR A 216 -8.86 -3.75 25.13
CA TYR A 216 -7.39 -3.67 24.99
C TYR A 216 -6.79 -2.44 24.28
N GLU A 217 -7.57 -1.42 23.90
CA GLU A 217 -6.99 -0.19 23.31
C GLU A 217 -7.81 1.07 23.69
N PRO A 218 -7.23 2.10 24.35
CA PRO A 218 -7.93 3.34 24.70
C PRO A 218 -8.46 4.14 23.51
N SER A 219 -7.79 4.04 22.37
CA SER A 219 -8.10 4.61 21.06
C SER A 219 -9.30 3.93 20.39
N ALA A 220 -9.34 2.59 20.40
CA ALA A 220 -10.47 1.80 19.88
C ALA A 220 -11.80 2.03 20.63
N ARG A 221 -11.76 2.58 21.85
CA ARG A 221 -12.97 2.83 22.68
C ARG A 221 -13.97 3.79 22.04
N ASN A 222 -13.51 4.71 21.20
CA ASN A 222 -14.39 5.70 20.55
C ASN A 222 -14.67 5.36 19.07
N GLN A 223 -13.83 4.53 18.43
CA GLN A 223 -13.85 4.25 16.98
C GLN A 223 -14.79 3.11 16.61
N ILE A 224 -14.56 1.92 17.16
CA ILE A 224 -15.35 0.71 16.94
C ILE A 224 -16.87 0.98 17.03
N PRO A 225 -17.35 1.78 18.00
CA PRO A 225 -18.78 1.99 18.10
C PRO A 225 -19.38 2.82 16.97
N ALA A 226 -18.69 3.83 16.43
CA ALA A 226 -19.23 4.64 15.32
C ALA A 226 -19.40 3.78 14.05
N GLU A 227 -18.41 2.95 13.74
CA GLU A 227 -18.45 2.07 12.57
C GLU A 227 -19.58 1.06 12.66
N ILE A 228 -19.72 0.41 13.83
CA ILE A 228 -20.77 -0.56 14.08
C ILE A 228 -22.13 0.10 13.95
N ILE A 229 -22.29 1.30 14.52
CA ILE A 229 -23.55 2.05 14.41
C ILE A 229 -23.87 2.35 12.94
N VAL A 230 -22.90 2.81 12.15
CA VAL A 230 -23.09 3.02 10.71
C VAL A 230 -23.45 1.72 9.99
N GLY A 231 -22.84 0.58 10.36
CA GLY A 231 -23.21 -0.74 9.83
C GLY A 231 -24.67 -1.14 10.14
N TYR A 232 -25.23 -0.70 11.27
CA TYR A 232 -26.67 -0.88 11.56
C TYR A 232 -27.57 0.10 10.82
N VAL A 233 -27.07 1.32 10.54
CA VAL A 233 -27.78 2.33 9.75
C VAL A 233 -27.85 1.90 8.28
N ASN A 234 -26.73 1.48 7.72
CA ASN A 234 -26.61 0.93 6.38
C ASN A 234 -27.26 -0.47 6.32
N GLY A 235 -27.51 -0.96 5.12
CA GLY A 235 -28.26 -2.20 4.96
C GLY A 235 -28.74 -2.46 3.54
N PRO A 236 -29.36 -3.62 3.26
CA PRO A 236 -29.64 -4.05 1.89
C PRO A 236 -30.58 -3.09 1.13
N PRO A 237 -30.51 -3.06 -0.21
CA PRO A 237 -31.44 -2.32 -1.05
C PRO A 237 -32.90 -2.71 -0.77
N GLY A 238 -33.82 -1.76 -0.97
CA GLY A 238 -35.25 -1.96 -0.75
C GLY A 238 -35.67 -2.09 0.72
N THR A 239 -34.74 -2.00 1.67
CA THR A 239 -35.05 -2.00 3.11
C THR A 239 -35.11 -0.58 3.68
N SER A 240 -35.65 -0.45 4.89
CA SER A 240 -35.69 0.80 5.65
C SER A 240 -35.10 0.62 7.04
N VAL A 241 -34.49 1.67 7.57
CA VAL A 241 -34.02 1.72 8.96
C VAL A 241 -34.99 2.53 9.82
N ARG A 242 -35.34 1.98 11.00
CA ARG A 242 -36.15 2.70 11.99
C ARG A 242 -35.24 3.37 13.01
N LEU A 243 -35.31 4.68 13.11
CA LEU A 243 -34.50 5.48 14.02
C LEU A 243 -35.37 6.10 15.10
N THR A 244 -34.87 6.09 16.34
CA THR A 244 -35.31 7.04 17.38
C THR A 244 -34.17 7.99 17.68
N TYR A 245 -34.43 9.30 17.66
CA TYR A 245 -33.41 10.31 17.88
C TYR A 245 -33.93 11.49 18.70
N LEU A 246 -33.02 12.28 19.28
CA LEU A 246 -33.33 13.56 19.92
C LEU A 246 -33.07 14.69 18.92
N ASP A 247 -34.09 15.51 18.67
CA ASP A 247 -33.97 16.71 17.85
C ASP A 247 -33.22 17.85 18.58
N GLY A 248 -33.07 19.01 17.94
CA GLY A 248 -32.42 20.18 18.53
C GLY A 248 -33.08 20.73 19.80
N ARG A 249 -34.33 20.36 20.08
CA ARG A 249 -35.07 20.73 21.29
C ARG A 249 -35.09 19.60 22.32
N ASN A 250 -34.24 18.58 22.17
CA ASN A 250 -34.19 17.37 22.98
C ASN A 250 -35.51 16.57 23.00
N ARG A 251 -36.35 16.72 21.99
CA ARG A 251 -37.59 15.93 21.87
C ARG A 251 -37.28 14.64 21.14
N ALA A 252 -37.80 13.53 21.66
CA ALA A 252 -37.72 12.24 20.98
C ALA A 252 -38.54 12.28 19.69
N ARG A 253 -37.90 11.89 18.59
CA ARG A 253 -38.49 11.74 17.26
C ARG A 253 -38.27 10.33 16.76
N ARG A 254 -39.12 9.91 15.84
CA ARG A 254 -38.99 8.65 15.13
C ARG A 254 -38.96 8.93 13.64
N ALA A 255 -38.10 8.21 12.92
CA ALA A 255 -38.07 8.23 11.46
C ALA A 255 -37.97 6.79 10.95
N VAL A 256 -38.66 6.52 9.84
CA VAL A 256 -38.45 5.32 9.04
C VAL A 256 -37.82 5.82 7.74
N VAL A 257 -36.57 5.46 7.51
CA VAL A 257 -35.77 6.03 6.43
C VAL A 257 -35.42 4.93 5.44
N PRO A 258 -35.80 5.05 4.16
CA PRO A 258 -35.42 4.06 3.16
C PRO A 258 -33.91 4.08 2.95
N ARG A 259 -33.32 2.91 2.67
CA ARG A 259 -31.91 2.80 2.30
C ARG A 259 -31.77 2.91 0.79
N GLU A 260 -30.97 3.86 0.35
CA GLU A 260 -30.67 4.13 -1.06
C GLU A 260 -29.18 4.00 -1.31
N HIS A 261 -28.80 3.90 -2.58
CA HIS A 261 -27.40 3.81 -2.97
C HIS A 261 -26.64 5.05 -2.50
N LEU A 262 -25.56 4.83 -1.76
CA LEU A 262 -24.68 5.88 -1.25
C LEU A 262 -23.80 6.44 -2.37
N LYS A 263 -23.30 7.67 -2.17
CA LYS A 263 -22.34 8.29 -3.10
C LYS A 263 -20.94 7.78 -2.78
N GLY A 264 -20.41 6.91 -3.61
CA GLY A 264 -19.09 6.31 -3.43
C GLY A 264 -18.96 5.02 -4.22
N GLU A 265 -17.86 4.30 -3.99
CA GLU A 265 -17.59 3.04 -4.68
C GLU A 265 -16.96 2.02 -3.72
N LEU A 266 -17.19 0.74 -3.97
CA LEU A 266 -16.58 -0.33 -3.18
C LEU A 266 -15.20 -0.66 -3.77
N VAL A 267 -14.15 -0.56 -2.95
CA VAL A 267 -12.76 -0.73 -3.38
C VAL A 267 -12.08 -1.85 -2.60
N PRO A 268 -11.48 -2.84 -3.28
CA PRO A 268 -10.58 -3.80 -2.64
C PRO A 268 -9.34 -3.08 -2.08
N LEU A 269 -9.12 -3.13 -0.77
CA LEU A 269 -7.94 -2.50 -0.15
C LEU A 269 -6.65 -3.32 -0.40
N PHE A 270 -6.73 -4.64 -0.32
CA PHE A 270 -5.66 -5.59 -0.64
C PHE A 270 -6.27 -6.87 -1.19
N GLN A 271 -5.49 -7.73 -1.87
CA GLN A 271 -5.97 -9.04 -2.33
C GLN A 271 -6.57 -9.91 -1.20
N THR A 272 -6.10 -9.72 0.04
CA THR A 272 -6.50 -10.49 1.21
C THR A 272 -7.45 -9.76 2.16
N LEU A 273 -7.63 -8.43 2.05
CA LEU A 273 -8.58 -7.69 2.88
C LEU A 273 -9.92 -7.50 2.15
N PRO A 274 -11.04 -7.42 2.90
CA PRO A 274 -12.34 -7.22 2.27
C PRO A 274 -12.42 -5.86 1.59
N ALA A 275 -13.26 -5.76 0.57
CA ALA A 275 -13.53 -4.49 -0.08
C ALA A 275 -14.21 -3.52 0.91
N GLN A 276 -13.89 -2.24 0.78
CA GLN A 276 -14.38 -1.17 1.66
C GLN A 276 -15.05 -0.08 0.84
N PHE A 277 -16.09 0.55 1.40
CA PHE A 277 -16.79 1.62 0.74
C PHE A 277 -15.99 2.94 0.84
N VAL A 278 -15.66 3.53 -0.30
CA VAL A 278 -14.84 4.72 -0.44
C VAL A 278 -15.70 5.90 -0.87
N GLU A 279 -15.67 6.94 -0.06
CA GLU A 279 -16.29 8.23 -0.31
C GLU A 279 -15.20 9.26 -0.60
N PHE A 280 -15.48 10.13 -1.56
CA PHE A 280 -14.61 11.24 -1.92
C PHE A 280 -15.47 12.46 -2.24
N GLU A 281 -15.12 13.60 -1.65
CA GLU A 281 -15.80 14.88 -1.87
C GLU A 281 -14.75 15.96 -2.12
N SER A 282 -15.04 16.84 -3.08
CA SER A 282 -14.25 18.05 -3.30
C SER A 282 -15.17 19.23 -3.60
N ALA A 283 -14.87 20.39 -3.05
CA ALA A 283 -15.65 21.61 -3.25
C ALA A 283 -14.79 22.86 -3.13
N ARG A 284 -15.30 23.97 -3.67
CA ARG A 284 -14.83 25.31 -3.30
C ARG A 284 -15.74 25.90 -2.24
N LEU A 285 -15.15 26.27 -1.11
CA LEU A 285 -15.83 26.91 -0.01
C LEU A 285 -15.77 28.44 -0.15
N ARG A 286 -16.30 29.16 0.85
CA ARG A 286 -16.23 30.62 0.89
C ARG A 286 -14.78 31.10 0.73
N GLY A 287 -14.61 32.28 0.12
CA GLY A 287 -13.27 32.83 -0.13
C GLY A 287 -12.48 32.06 -1.19
N GLY A 288 -13.11 31.12 -1.91
CA GLY A 288 -12.46 30.32 -2.96
C GLY A 288 -11.56 29.21 -2.41
N VAL A 289 -11.60 28.93 -1.10
CA VAL A 289 -10.80 27.90 -0.44
C VAL A 289 -11.15 26.52 -0.99
N ALA A 290 -10.14 25.72 -1.34
CA ALA A 290 -10.31 24.35 -1.76
C ALA A 290 -10.65 23.47 -0.54
N TYR A 291 -11.55 22.52 -0.72
CA TYR A 291 -11.90 21.52 0.29
C TYR A 291 -11.88 20.15 -0.35
N VAL A 292 -11.23 19.20 0.32
CA VAL A 292 -11.19 17.79 -0.08
C VAL A 292 -11.39 16.91 1.15
N ARG A 293 -12.31 15.95 1.04
CA ARG A 293 -12.58 14.93 2.07
C ARG A 293 -12.56 13.55 1.43
N PHE A 294 -12.00 12.57 2.12
CA PHE A 294 -12.18 11.17 1.82
C PHE A 294 -12.08 10.32 3.10
N ASN A 295 -12.76 9.18 3.12
CA ASN A 295 -12.89 8.34 4.31
C ASN A 295 -11.83 7.21 4.41
N LEU A 296 -11.09 6.94 3.34
CA LEU A 296 -10.17 5.81 3.27
C LEU A 296 -9.03 6.05 2.28
N PHE A 297 -7.81 5.64 2.61
CA PHE A 297 -6.66 5.62 1.71
C PHE A 297 -6.76 4.39 0.80
N ALA A 298 -7.47 4.54 -0.31
CA ALA A 298 -7.68 3.49 -1.32
C ALA A 298 -7.21 3.94 -2.70
N ALA A 299 -6.82 3.00 -3.57
CA ALA A 299 -6.14 3.31 -4.83
C ALA A 299 -6.80 4.40 -5.70
N PRO A 300 -8.15 4.45 -5.88
CA PRO A 300 -8.81 5.50 -6.67
C PRO A 300 -8.67 6.92 -6.10
N VAL A 301 -8.34 7.07 -4.81
CA VAL A 301 -8.28 8.37 -4.14
C VAL A 301 -7.20 9.27 -4.74
N LEU A 302 -6.05 8.74 -5.16
CA LEU A 302 -4.99 9.60 -5.70
C LEU A 302 -5.45 10.32 -6.96
N GLU A 303 -6.13 9.62 -7.87
CA GLU A 303 -6.63 10.21 -9.11
C GLU A 303 -7.71 11.27 -8.83
N LYS A 304 -8.66 10.97 -7.94
CA LYS A 304 -9.71 11.93 -7.53
C LYS A 304 -9.10 13.15 -6.84
N PHE A 305 -8.09 12.95 -5.98
CA PHE A 305 -7.35 14.01 -5.32
C PHE A 305 -6.63 14.90 -6.33
N CYS A 306 -5.97 14.28 -7.32
CA CYS A 306 -5.33 15.00 -8.43
C CYS A 306 -6.35 15.81 -9.24
N ALA A 307 -7.52 15.25 -9.58
CA ALA A 307 -8.57 15.98 -10.28
C ALA A 307 -9.10 17.18 -9.47
N ALA A 308 -9.27 17.01 -8.15
CA ALA A 308 -9.65 18.08 -7.24
C ALA A 308 -8.59 19.19 -7.19
N LEU A 309 -7.31 18.84 -7.04
CA LEU A 309 -6.22 19.82 -7.06
C LEU A 309 -6.14 20.56 -8.40
N ARG A 310 -6.29 19.87 -9.55
CA ARG A 310 -6.31 20.52 -10.88
C ARG A 310 -7.38 21.59 -11.02
N SER A 311 -8.57 21.33 -10.48
CA SER A 311 -9.68 22.27 -10.58
C SER A 311 -9.60 23.42 -9.57
N MET A 312 -8.67 23.37 -8.60
CA MET A 312 -8.56 24.30 -7.47
C MET A 312 -7.13 24.79 -7.18
N GLN A 313 -6.23 24.76 -8.16
CA GLN A 313 -4.83 25.18 -7.99
C GLN A 313 -4.68 26.65 -7.59
N ASP A 314 -5.60 27.49 -8.05
CA ASP A 314 -5.71 28.93 -7.77
C ASP A 314 -6.31 29.23 -6.38
N ALA A 315 -6.80 28.22 -5.66
CA ALA A 315 -7.38 28.42 -4.34
C ALA A 315 -6.31 28.97 -3.37
N PRO A 316 -6.66 29.95 -2.52
CA PRO A 316 -5.71 30.57 -1.58
C PRO A 316 -5.24 29.63 -0.46
N GLY A 317 -5.98 28.56 -0.22
CA GLY A 317 -5.64 27.46 0.67
C GLY A 317 -6.50 26.22 0.40
N LEU A 318 -6.06 25.10 0.97
CA LEU A 318 -6.71 23.79 0.93
C LEU A 318 -7.02 23.34 2.35
N VAL A 319 -8.25 22.95 2.60
CA VAL A 319 -8.66 22.15 3.75
C VAL A 319 -8.71 20.69 3.33
N LEU A 320 -7.83 19.88 3.90
CA LEU A 320 -7.82 18.43 3.77
C LEU A 320 -8.53 17.82 4.99
N ASP A 321 -9.73 17.30 4.79
CA ASP A 321 -10.53 16.73 5.88
C ASP A 321 -10.34 15.21 5.99
N LEU A 322 -9.63 14.79 7.04
CA LEU A 322 -9.34 13.39 7.38
C LEU A 322 -10.14 12.92 8.60
N ARG A 323 -11.17 13.66 9.02
CA ARG A 323 -12.05 13.26 10.11
C ARG A 323 -12.82 12.00 9.74
N GLY A 324 -12.83 10.99 10.61
CA GLY A 324 -13.43 9.68 10.30
C GLY A 324 -12.64 8.82 9.32
N ASN A 325 -11.43 9.22 8.94
CA ASN A 325 -10.63 8.48 7.96
C ASN A 325 -9.83 7.34 8.62
N ARG A 326 -10.05 6.11 8.16
CA ARG A 326 -9.50 4.89 8.79
C ARG A 326 -8.08 4.52 8.35
N GLY A 327 -7.45 5.36 7.53
CA GLY A 327 -6.18 5.04 6.88
C GLY A 327 -6.40 4.08 5.72
N GLY A 328 -5.49 3.11 5.53
CA GLY A 328 -5.52 2.19 4.39
C GLY A 328 -4.14 2.01 3.78
N LEU A 329 -4.05 2.16 2.45
CA LEU A 329 -2.83 1.95 1.68
C LEU A 329 -1.73 2.95 2.05
N LEU A 330 -0.70 2.48 2.77
CA LEU A 330 0.46 3.28 3.17
C LEU A 330 1.14 4.00 2.00
N GLY A 331 1.20 3.38 0.82
CA GLY A 331 1.82 3.99 -0.36
C GLY A 331 1.21 5.36 -0.72
N LEU A 332 -0.08 5.58 -0.45
CA LEU A 332 -0.73 6.86 -0.71
C LEU A 332 -0.24 8.00 0.18
N VAL A 333 0.42 7.72 1.31
CA VAL A 333 1.13 8.75 2.09
C VAL A 333 2.23 9.39 1.24
N TYR A 334 2.96 8.61 0.44
CA TYR A 334 3.98 9.12 -0.47
C TYR A 334 3.36 9.91 -1.62
N GLY A 335 2.33 9.37 -2.27
CA GLY A 335 1.66 10.03 -3.39
C GLY A 335 1.02 11.36 -3.00
N LEU A 336 0.20 11.36 -1.94
CA LEU A 336 -0.44 12.57 -1.43
C LEU A 336 0.57 13.53 -0.81
N GLY A 337 1.56 13.00 -0.07
CA GLY A 337 2.67 13.79 0.47
C GLY A 337 3.41 14.53 -0.64
N GLY A 338 3.78 13.86 -1.73
CA GLY A 338 4.46 14.52 -2.86
C GLY A 338 3.63 15.59 -3.57
N LEU A 339 2.29 15.49 -3.53
CA LEU A 339 1.39 16.51 -4.10
C LEU A 339 1.22 17.74 -3.20
N LEU A 340 1.52 17.62 -1.91
CA LEU A 340 1.28 18.64 -0.89
C LEU A 340 2.58 19.25 -0.38
N GLU A 341 3.64 18.47 -0.23
CA GLU A 341 4.91 18.89 0.33
C GLU A 341 5.83 19.50 -0.75
N PRO A 342 6.24 20.76 -0.59
CA PRO A 342 7.08 21.47 -1.55
C PRO A 342 8.55 21.03 -1.61
N ARG A 343 9.08 20.34 -0.58
CA ARG A 343 10.51 20.01 -0.43
C ARG A 343 10.72 18.54 -0.01
N PRO A 344 11.85 17.91 -0.37
CA PRO A 344 12.18 16.60 0.18
C PRO A 344 12.19 16.63 1.72
N VAL A 345 11.45 15.73 2.36
CA VAL A 345 11.36 15.64 3.82
C VAL A 345 10.98 14.23 4.25
N SER A 346 11.46 13.80 5.41
CA SER A 346 10.99 12.57 6.05
C SER A 346 9.70 12.85 6.82
N PHE A 347 8.67 12.04 6.60
CA PHE A 347 7.47 12.04 7.45
C PHE A 347 7.62 11.16 8.69
N GLY A 348 8.71 10.39 8.78
CA GLY A 348 9.03 9.52 9.90
C GLY A 348 9.73 8.25 9.45
N VAL A 349 10.01 7.37 10.40
CA VAL A 349 10.70 6.10 10.17
C VAL A 349 9.82 4.92 10.56
N MET A 350 9.86 3.89 9.73
CA MET A 350 9.32 2.58 10.04
C MET A 350 10.41 1.71 10.64
N ARG A 351 10.15 1.13 11.81
CA ARG A 351 11.03 0.16 12.45
C ARG A 351 10.46 -1.24 12.25
N THR A 352 11.17 -2.11 11.56
CA THR A 352 10.87 -3.54 11.56
C THR A 352 11.94 -4.30 12.32
N ARG A 353 11.73 -5.62 12.39
CA ARG A 353 12.74 -6.57 12.82
C ARG A 353 14.00 -6.54 11.95
N ALA A 354 13.88 -6.20 10.66
CA ALA A 354 14.99 -6.19 9.72
C ALA A 354 15.81 -4.88 9.76
N GLY A 355 15.22 -3.78 10.25
CA GLY A 355 15.92 -2.50 10.31
C GLY A 355 14.98 -1.30 10.37
N TRP A 356 15.55 -0.13 10.08
CA TRP A 356 14.86 1.16 10.06
C TRP A 356 14.80 1.69 8.63
N TYR A 357 13.68 2.32 8.29
CA TYR A 357 13.36 2.72 6.93
C TYR A 357 12.64 4.05 6.92
N ASP A 358 13.05 4.93 6.04
CA ASP A 358 12.53 6.29 5.96
C ASP A 358 11.22 6.34 5.15
N ILE A 359 10.22 7.05 5.67
CA ILE A 359 9.06 7.49 4.90
C ILE A 359 9.42 8.84 4.26
N GLY A 360 10.33 8.77 3.28
CA GLY A 360 10.84 9.92 2.55
C GLY A 360 9.86 10.42 1.50
N ILE A 361 9.40 11.66 1.64
CA ILE A 361 8.52 12.31 0.68
C ILE A 361 9.35 13.05 -0.35
N THR A 362 9.21 12.64 -1.60
CA THR A 362 9.75 13.36 -2.75
C THR A 362 8.65 14.21 -3.38
N PRO A 363 8.83 15.54 -3.47
CA PRO A 363 7.86 16.42 -4.11
C PRO A 363 7.60 16.04 -5.56
N GLN A 364 6.34 16.10 -5.97
CA GLN A 364 5.93 16.05 -7.37
C GLN A 364 6.42 17.32 -8.09
N LYS A 365 6.69 17.22 -9.39
CA LYS A 365 7.17 18.33 -10.24
C LYS A 365 6.30 19.58 -10.06
N ASN A 366 5.00 19.38 -10.15
CA ASN A 366 3.99 20.34 -9.73
C ASN A 366 3.32 19.82 -8.46
N ASN A 367 3.15 20.70 -7.47
CA ASN A 367 2.51 20.40 -6.20
C ASN A 367 1.76 21.64 -5.69
N TYR A 368 0.83 21.44 -4.76
CA TYR A 368 0.00 22.51 -4.23
C TYR A 368 0.81 23.41 -3.29
N ARG A 369 0.94 24.69 -3.64
CA ARG A 369 1.74 25.68 -2.89
C ARG A 369 0.93 26.57 -1.94
N GLY A 370 -0.40 26.54 -2.02
CA GLY A 370 -1.27 27.34 -1.15
C GLY A 370 -1.22 26.88 0.32
N GLN A 371 -1.84 27.66 1.22
CA GLN A 371 -1.93 27.27 2.64
C GLN A 371 -2.62 25.92 2.79
N LEU A 372 -2.17 25.09 3.72
CA LEU A 372 -2.75 23.78 3.96
C LEU A 372 -3.20 23.67 5.42
N VAL A 373 -4.45 23.26 5.60
CA VAL A 373 -5.00 22.91 6.91
C VAL A 373 -5.51 21.48 6.82
N VAL A 374 -5.18 20.65 7.81
CA VAL A 374 -5.66 19.27 7.92
C VAL A 374 -6.63 19.18 9.08
N LEU A 375 -7.84 18.67 8.84
CA LEU A 375 -8.81 18.37 9.89
C LEU A 375 -8.67 16.92 10.33
N ILE A 376 -8.57 16.70 11.63
CA ILE A 376 -8.52 15.35 12.24
C ILE A 376 -9.49 15.23 13.42
N ASP A 377 -9.90 14.00 13.71
CA ASP A 377 -10.68 13.66 14.91
C ASP A 377 -10.25 12.30 15.46
N ALA A 378 -10.90 11.85 16.54
CA ALA A 378 -10.58 10.57 17.21
C ALA A 378 -10.78 9.32 16.33
N GLU A 379 -11.36 9.45 15.13
CA GLU A 379 -11.53 8.38 14.15
C GLU A 379 -10.50 8.45 13.00
N THR A 380 -9.66 9.50 12.95
CA THR A 380 -8.50 9.55 12.06
C THR A 380 -7.46 8.50 12.47
N GLN A 381 -7.11 7.56 11.59
CA GLN A 381 -6.29 6.38 11.91
C GLN A 381 -5.21 6.06 10.86
N SER A 382 -4.12 5.40 11.29
CA SER A 382 -3.15 4.70 10.43
C SER A 382 -2.52 5.62 9.37
N ALA A 383 -2.59 5.29 8.07
CA ALA A 383 -2.03 6.13 7.00
C ALA A 383 -2.51 7.60 7.05
N ALA A 384 -3.73 7.85 7.54
CA ALA A 384 -4.25 9.21 7.73
C ALA A 384 -3.48 9.98 8.81
N GLU A 385 -3.13 9.29 9.91
CA GLU A 385 -2.31 9.86 10.99
C GLU A 385 -0.88 10.10 10.53
N MET A 386 -0.28 9.17 9.76
CA MET A 386 1.07 9.35 9.22
C MET A 386 1.15 10.56 8.29
N LEU A 387 0.16 10.75 7.41
CA LEU A 387 0.09 11.93 6.54
C LEU A 387 -0.10 13.21 7.36
N ALA A 388 -1.03 13.22 8.32
CA ALA A 388 -1.30 14.39 9.16
C ALA A 388 -0.08 14.78 10.01
N ALA A 389 0.55 13.81 10.67
CA ALA A 389 1.75 14.03 11.48
C ALA A 389 2.94 14.48 10.65
N GLY A 390 3.18 13.87 9.49
CA GLY A 390 4.25 14.24 8.59
C GLY A 390 4.13 15.69 8.08
N LEU A 391 2.93 16.07 7.63
CA LEU A 391 2.64 17.45 7.20
C LEU A 391 2.71 18.46 8.34
N GLN A 392 2.37 18.07 9.57
CA GLN A 392 2.49 18.90 10.76
C GLN A 392 3.95 19.12 11.13
N ALA A 393 4.72 18.04 11.24
CA ALA A 393 6.12 18.05 11.64
C ALA A 393 7.01 18.77 10.62
N SER A 394 6.70 18.68 9.31
CA SER A 394 7.41 19.43 8.28
C SER A 394 7.09 20.94 8.27
N GLY A 395 6.10 21.37 9.09
CA GLY A 395 5.56 22.72 9.11
C GLY A 395 4.70 23.06 7.90
N ARG A 396 4.33 22.06 7.09
CA ARG A 396 3.57 22.27 5.84
C ARG A 396 2.10 22.56 6.08
N ALA A 397 1.50 21.98 7.12
CA ALA A 397 0.10 22.13 7.44
C ALA A 397 -0.15 22.50 8.90
N VAL A 398 -1.21 23.28 9.14
CA VAL A 398 -1.79 23.41 10.49
C VAL A 398 -2.78 22.29 10.67
N VAL A 399 -2.60 21.46 11.70
CA VAL A 399 -3.55 20.40 12.04
C VAL A 399 -4.56 20.93 13.06
N ILE A 400 -5.85 20.79 12.77
CA ILE A 400 -6.96 21.32 13.57
C ILE A 400 -7.95 20.20 13.88
N GLY A 401 -8.48 20.20 15.11
CA GLY A 401 -9.59 19.32 15.47
C GLY A 401 -9.38 18.65 16.82
N GLU A 402 -9.56 17.34 16.87
CA GLU A 402 -9.38 16.54 18.10
C GLU A 402 -8.28 15.49 17.91
N ARG A 403 -7.70 15.03 19.02
CA ARG A 403 -6.63 14.02 19.00
C ARG A 403 -7.07 12.78 18.22
N SER A 404 -6.21 12.29 17.34
CA SER A 404 -6.49 11.14 16.49
C SER A 404 -6.43 9.81 17.24
N ALA A 405 -6.61 8.71 16.49
CA ALA A 405 -6.68 7.37 17.03
C ALA A 405 -5.46 6.99 17.86
N GLY A 406 -4.25 7.16 17.33
CA GLY A 406 -3.06 6.53 17.86
C GLY A 406 -2.97 5.06 17.47
N ALA A 407 -3.41 4.71 16.27
CA ALA A 407 -3.26 3.36 15.74
C ALA A 407 -2.49 3.46 14.42
N THR A 408 -1.15 3.41 14.52
CA THR A 408 -0.24 3.79 13.43
C THR A 408 0.78 2.71 13.07
N LEU A 409 0.50 1.45 13.39
CA LEU A 409 1.39 0.35 13.06
C LEU A 409 1.14 -0.19 11.65
N PRO A 410 2.12 -0.14 10.72
CA PRO A 410 2.01 -0.80 9.43
C PRO A 410 1.76 -2.31 9.58
N SER A 411 0.81 -2.81 8.81
CA SER A 411 0.29 -4.16 8.96
C SER A 411 0.13 -4.90 7.64
N ALA A 412 0.11 -6.22 7.73
CA ALA A 412 -0.17 -7.14 6.63
C ALA A 412 -1.30 -8.08 7.02
N ALA A 413 -1.88 -8.77 6.04
CA ALA A 413 -2.99 -9.70 6.25
C ALA A 413 -2.77 -11.05 5.57
N LYS A 414 -3.21 -12.12 6.23
CA LYS A 414 -3.17 -13.51 5.72
C LYS A 414 -4.54 -14.16 5.90
N GLU A 415 -4.93 -14.99 4.94
CA GLU A 415 -6.09 -15.88 5.11
C GLU A 415 -5.68 -17.10 5.95
N LEU A 416 -6.52 -17.46 6.92
CA LEU A 416 -6.36 -18.63 7.77
C LEU A 416 -7.10 -19.83 7.15
N PRO A 417 -6.73 -21.08 7.49
CA PRO A 417 -7.42 -22.28 7.04
C PRO A 417 -8.93 -22.29 7.31
N THR A 418 -9.39 -21.55 8.33
CA THR A 418 -10.82 -21.38 8.64
C THR A 418 -11.54 -20.32 7.78
N GLY A 419 -10.86 -19.75 6.77
CA GLY A 419 -11.34 -18.64 5.94
C GLY A 419 -11.33 -17.25 6.60
N ALA A 420 -10.91 -17.16 7.87
CA ALA A 420 -10.79 -15.87 8.56
C ALA A 420 -9.55 -15.13 8.05
N ILE A 421 -9.58 -13.80 8.07
CA ILE A 421 -8.42 -12.99 7.76
C ILE A 421 -7.72 -12.58 9.05
N PHE A 422 -6.42 -12.85 9.14
CA PHE A 422 -5.55 -12.43 10.22
C PHE A 422 -4.70 -11.24 9.79
N GLN A 423 -4.96 -10.08 10.39
CA GLN A 423 -4.14 -8.88 10.27
C GLN A 423 -3.10 -8.82 11.40
N TYR A 424 -1.85 -8.49 11.08
CA TYR A 424 -0.77 -8.34 12.04
C TYR A 424 0.14 -7.16 11.71
N ALA A 425 0.55 -6.41 12.72
CA ALA A 425 1.58 -5.39 12.57
C ALA A 425 2.96 -6.03 12.39
N PHE A 426 3.72 -5.54 11.41
CA PHE A 426 5.09 -5.98 11.14
C PHE A 426 6.12 -4.87 11.36
N ALA A 427 5.68 -3.62 11.48
CA ALA A 427 6.52 -2.45 11.73
C ALA A 427 5.93 -1.55 12.82
N ASP A 428 6.81 -0.79 13.47
CA ASP A 428 6.48 0.39 14.26
C ASP A 428 6.61 1.66 13.42
N PHE A 429 5.98 2.75 13.83
CA PHE A 429 6.12 4.06 13.20
C PHE A 429 6.51 5.11 14.24
N VAL A 430 7.58 5.85 13.93
CA VAL A 430 8.05 7.01 14.69
C VAL A 430 8.01 8.23 13.78
N GLY A 431 7.37 9.31 14.21
CA GLY A 431 7.25 10.54 13.44
C GLY A 431 8.61 11.18 13.11
N GLY A 432 8.65 12.03 12.08
CA GLY A 432 9.90 12.69 11.64
C GLY A 432 10.56 13.58 12.71
N ASP A 433 9.79 14.00 13.72
CA ASP A 433 10.23 14.74 14.91
C ASP A 433 10.57 13.83 16.11
N GLY A 434 10.53 12.52 15.93
CA GLY A 434 10.73 11.52 16.98
C GLY A 434 9.47 11.18 17.79
N SER A 435 8.31 11.75 17.43
CA SER A 435 7.06 11.50 18.15
C SER A 435 6.61 10.04 18.07
N VAL A 436 6.11 9.53 19.20
CA VAL A 436 5.42 8.24 19.27
C VAL A 436 3.93 8.48 19.08
N ILE A 437 3.37 7.95 17.99
CA ILE A 437 1.95 8.14 17.66
C ILE A 437 1.12 6.93 18.11
N GLU A 438 1.67 5.72 18.03
CA GLU A 438 1.00 4.51 18.48
C GLU A 438 0.61 4.62 19.97
N GLY A 439 -0.68 4.42 20.28
CA GLY A 439 -1.30 4.57 21.59
C GLY A 439 -1.52 6.02 22.06
N VAL A 440 -0.97 7.01 21.36
CA VAL A 440 -1.02 8.44 21.75
C VAL A 440 -1.94 9.25 20.83
N GLY A 441 -1.80 9.07 19.52
CA GLY A 441 -2.46 9.85 18.48
C GLY A 441 -1.74 11.16 18.15
N VAL A 442 -2.01 11.68 16.95
CA VAL A 442 -1.60 13.01 16.51
C VAL A 442 -2.32 14.06 17.35
N GLN A 443 -1.54 14.97 17.94
CA GLN A 443 -2.06 16.10 18.69
C GLN A 443 -2.24 17.30 17.75
N PRO A 444 -3.47 17.82 17.54
CA PRO A 444 -3.68 18.97 16.69
C PRO A 444 -2.91 20.20 17.19
N SER A 445 -2.33 20.96 16.25
CA SER A 445 -1.74 22.28 16.52
C SER A 445 -2.78 23.25 17.11
N LEU A 446 -4.03 23.12 16.67
CA LEU A 446 -5.17 23.82 17.27
C LEU A 446 -6.27 22.83 17.64
N THR A 447 -6.46 22.61 18.94
CA THR A 447 -7.54 21.75 19.42
C THR A 447 -8.88 22.49 19.35
N VAL A 448 -9.81 21.98 18.55
CA VAL A 448 -11.17 22.50 18.41
C VAL A 448 -12.14 21.34 18.55
N LYS A 449 -12.96 21.37 19.60
CA LYS A 449 -13.94 20.31 19.85
C LYS A 449 -15.20 20.50 19.02
N LEU A 450 -15.75 19.40 18.53
CA LEU A 450 -17.08 19.42 17.94
C LEU A 450 -18.13 19.52 19.05
N THR A 451 -19.03 20.51 18.97
CA THR A 451 -20.13 20.64 19.95
C THR A 451 -21.48 20.46 19.28
N ARG A 452 -22.36 19.70 19.94
CA ARG A 452 -23.75 19.53 19.49
C ARG A 452 -24.45 20.87 19.29
N ARG A 453 -24.20 21.86 20.16
CA ARG A 453 -24.79 23.20 20.07
C ARG A 453 -24.44 23.88 18.74
N GLN A 454 -23.19 23.81 18.31
CA GLN A 454 -22.76 24.41 17.04
C GLN A 454 -23.30 23.63 15.84
N LEU A 455 -23.28 22.29 15.89
CA LEU A 455 -23.87 21.47 14.83
C LEU A 455 -25.36 21.76 14.63
N LEU A 456 -26.13 21.89 15.72
CA LEU A 456 -27.55 22.26 15.67
C LEU A 456 -27.79 23.66 15.10
N ALA A 457 -26.79 24.54 15.16
CA ALA A 457 -26.82 25.86 14.53
C ALA A 457 -26.36 25.82 13.06
N GLY A 458 -26.14 24.64 12.48
CA GLY A 458 -25.63 24.47 11.12
C GLY A 458 -24.16 24.84 10.97
N ARG A 459 -23.40 24.88 12.07
CA ARG A 459 -21.99 25.29 12.10
C ARG A 459 -21.07 24.11 12.35
N ASP A 460 -19.97 24.08 11.61
CA ASP A 460 -18.84 23.19 11.87
C ASP A 460 -17.68 24.03 12.44
N PRO A 461 -17.45 24.01 13.77
CA PRO A 461 -16.42 24.83 14.39
C PRO A 461 -15.00 24.50 13.94
N GLN A 462 -14.73 23.25 13.56
CA GLN A 462 -13.40 22.83 13.11
C GLN A 462 -13.14 23.34 11.69
N LEU A 463 -14.14 23.22 10.80
CA LEU A 463 -14.05 23.78 9.45
C LEU A 463 -13.98 25.31 9.48
N GLU A 464 -14.78 25.98 10.32
CA GLU A 464 -14.72 27.44 10.49
C GLU A 464 -13.34 27.91 10.96
N ALA A 465 -12.72 27.18 11.90
CA ALA A 465 -11.35 27.46 12.35
C ALA A 465 -10.34 27.27 11.21
N ALA A 466 -10.48 26.23 10.39
CA ALA A 466 -9.62 26.02 9.23
C ALA A 466 -9.73 27.16 8.19
N LEU A 467 -10.95 27.60 7.89
CA LEU A 467 -11.20 28.74 7.02
C LEU A 467 -10.58 30.02 7.60
N SER A 468 -10.73 30.25 8.90
CA SER A 468 -10.14 31.41 9.57
C SER A 468 -8.60 31.41 9.49
N VAL A 469 -7.95 30.25 9.64
CA VAL A 469 -6.48 30.14 9.50
C VAL A 469 -6.08 30.56 8.08
N ILE A 470 -6.74 30.02 7.05
CA ILE A 470 -6.43 30.32 5.65
C ILE A 470 -6.68 31.80 5.31
N GLU A 471 -7.76 32.39 5.79
CA GLU A 471 -8.15 33.78 5.49
C GLU A 471 -7.22 34.83 6.13
N SER A 472 -6.60 34.52 7.27
CA SER A 472 -5.87 35.48 8.12
C SER A 472 -4.46 35.92 7.65
N LYS A 473 -4.00 35.54 6.45
CA LYS A 473 -2.63 35.72 5.92
C LYS A 473 -1.78 36.84 6.58
N GLY A 474 -0.77 36.47 7.40
CA GLY A 474 0.42 37.33 7.66
C GLY A 474 0.65 37.87 9.07
N GLY A 475 -0.08 37.44 10.10
CA GLY A 475 0.26 37.75 11.50
C GLY A 475 0.95 36.56 12.18
N THR A 476 2.00 36.83 12.95
CA THR A 476 2.72 35.90 13.85
C THR A 476 1.87 34.70 14.29
N PRO A 477 2.40 33.46 14.27
CA PRO A 477 1.68 32.33 14.86
C PRO A 477 1.19 32.79 16.23
N VAL A 478 -0.11 32.66 16.50
CA VAL A 478 -0.60 32.79 17.87
C VAL A 478 0.26 31.81 18.65
N THR A 479 1.16 32.36 19.47
CA THR A 479 1.92 31.62 20.45
C THR A 479 0.88 31.03 21.39
N VAL A 480 0.41 29.84 21.04
CA VAL A 480 -0.02 28.88 22.03
C VAL A 480 1.25 28.61 22.82
N SER A 481 1.30 29.05 24.09
CA SER A 481 2.38 28.67 24.99
C SER A 481 2.65 27.19 24.80
N ALA A 482 3.84 26.87 24.30
CA ALA A 482 4.38 25.53 24.43
C ALA A 482 4.28 25.18 25.91
N ILE A 483 3.45 24.20 26.25
CA ILE A 483 3.67 23.48 27.49
C ILE A 483 4.98 22.75 27.24
N ASP A 484 6.00 23.07 28.03
CA ASP A 484 7.28 22.38 27.96
C ASP A 484 7.03 20.86 27.95
N PRO A 485 7.65 20.11 27.02
CA PRO A 485 7.53 18.67 27.03
C PRO A 485 7.95 18.15 28.41
N PRO A 486 7.24 17.17 28.99
CA PRO A 486 7.73 16.52 30.21
C PRO A 486 9.17 16.03 29.96
N PRO A 487 10.07 16.18 30.94
CA PRO A 487 11.43 15.68 30.78
C PRO A 487 11.37 14.20 30.41
N PRO A 488 12.21 13.74 29.45
CA PRO A 488 12.23 12.35 29.06
C PRO A 488 12.48 11.47 30.30
N PRO A 489 11.82 10.30 30.43
CA PRO A 489 12.16 9.36 31.48
C PRO A 489 13.65 9.00 31.36
N ASP A 490 14.34 8.88 32.49
CA ASP A 490 15.76 8.52 32.57
C ASP A 490 16.00 7.13 31.93
N ILE A 491 16.21 7.09 30.62
CA ILE A 491 16.72 5.93 29.92
C ILE A 491 18.23 6.01 30.04
N VAL A 492 18.78 5.25 30.98
CA VAL A 492 20.22 5.02 31.12
C VAL A 492 20.68 4.24 29.89
N ILE A 493 21.06 4.96 28.84
CA ILE A 493 21.83 4.40 27.73
C ILE A 493 23.24 4.16 28.26
N ARG A 494 23.55 2.89 28.55
CA ARG A 494 24.95 2.48 28.71
C ARG A 494 25.62 2.65 27.35
N LYS A 495 26.43 3.70 27.26
CA LYS A 495 27.32 3.98 26.14
C LYS A 495 28.19 2.73 25.91
N ALA A 496 28.06 2.08 24.76
CA ALA A 496 29.05 1.12 24.33
C ALA A 496 30.32 1.92 24.00
N GLU A 497 31.31 1.88 24.90
CA GLU A 497 32.63 2.41 24.63
C GLU A 497 33.29 1.55 23.56
N GLY A 498 33.74 2.18 22.47
CA GLY A 498 34.43 1.52 21.36
C GLY A 498 33.71 1.57 20.02
N SER A 499 33.24 2.74 19.60
CA SER A 499 33.07 3.06 18.18
C SER A 499 32.98 4.58 18.05
N GLU A 500 34.10 5.22 17.73
CA GLU A 500 34.09 6.57 17.18
C GLU A 500 33.26 6.55 15.89
N ALA A 501 32.01 7.00 15.98
CA ALA A 501 31.22 7.32 14.82
C ALA A 501 31.83 8.59 14.21
N GLN A 502 32.60 8.41 13.13
CA GLN A 502 32.89 9.52 12.24
C GLN A 502 31.57 10.06 11.68
N PRO A 503 31.41 11.39 11.57
CA PRO A 503 30.22 11.97 10.98
C PRO A 503 30.15 11.51 9.52
N THR A 504 29.12 10.75 9.17
CA THR A 504 28.80 10.50 7.76
C THR A 504 28.35 11.82 7.18
N GLU A 505 29.27 12.49 6.48
CA GLU A 505 28.96 13.54 5.53
C GLU A 505 27.74 13.12 4.71
N ALA A 506 26.74 13.99 4.66
CA ALA A 506 25.77 13.97 3.59
C ALA A 506 26.58 13.93 2.29
N ALA A 507 26.51 12.79 1.58
CA ALA A 507 27.12 12.64 0.29
C ALA A 507 26.38 13.58 -0.68
N ASN A 508 26.79 14.85 -0.70
CA ASN A 508 26.92 15.59 -1.94
C ASN A 508 27.76 14.70 -2.84
N VAL A 509 27.09 13.89 -3.67
CA VAL A 509 27.73 13.26 -4.81
C VAL A 509 28.09 14.40 -5.75
N ARG A 510 29.24 15.03 -5.49
CA ARG A 510 30.04 15.62 -6.55
C ARG A 510 30.22 14.51 -7.57
N GLU A 511 29.93 14.78 -8.84
CA GLU A 511 30.25 13.88 -9.94
C GLU A 511 31.64 13.29 -9.68
N ALA A 512 31.70 11.98 -9.45
CA ALA A 512 32.98 11.30 -9.35
C ALA A 512 33.73 11.58 -10.66
N PRO A 513 35.04 11.90 -10.62
CA PRO A 513 35.80 12.08 -11.85
C PRO A 513 35.61 10.85 -12.73
N SER A 514 35.25 11.08 -13.99
CA SER A 514 35.03 10.03 -14.99
C SER A 514 36.16 9.01 -14.91
N ALA A 515 35.84 7.74 -14.63
CA ALA A 515 36.84 6.67 -14.66
C ALA A 515 37.50 6.68 -16.06
N PRO A 516 38.84 6.63 -16.18
CA PRO A 516 39.49 6.59 -17.48
C PRO A 516 38.97 5.39 -18.26
N ALA A 517 38.48 5.62 -19.47
CA ALA A 517 37.98 4.57 -20.34
C ALA A 517 39.10 3.55 -20.60
N SER A 518 38.86 2.29 -20.25
CA SER A 518 39.81 1.19 -20.39
C SER A 518 39.05 -0.12 -20.43
N ILE A 519 38.91 -0.68 -21.63
CA ILE A 519 38.41 -2.03 -21.84
C ILE A 519 39.65 -2.95 -21.88
N ALA A 520 39.71 -3.92 -20.96
CA ALA A 520 40.81 -4.87 -20.92
C ALA A 520 40.83 -5.71 -22.22
N PRO A 521 42.00 -5.97 -22.84
CA PRO A 521 42.09 -6.72 -24.09
C PRO A 521 41.40 -8.09 -24.07
N GLU A 522 41.36 -8.75 -22.92
CA GLU A 522 40.71 -10.04 -22.70
C GLU A 522 39.18 -9.98 -22.80
N VAL A 523 38.59 -8.79 -22.67
CA VAL A 523 37.14 -8.57 -22.76
C VAL A 523 36.70 -8.40 -24.22
N GLU A 524 37.58 -7.93 -25.12
CA GLU A 524 37.22 -7.66 -26.52
C GLU A 524 36.66 -8.88 -27.26
N PRO A 525 37.28 -10.08 -27.19
CA PRO A 525 36.72 -11.28 -27.82
C PRO A 525 35.35 -11.69 -27.26
N ILE A 526 35.09 -11.41 -25.98
CA ILE A 526 33.80 -11.70 -25.33
C ILE A 526 32.70 -10.80 -25.94
N LEU A 527 33.02 -9.52 -26.13
CA LEU A 527 32.08 -8.55 -26.72
C LEU A 527 31.81 -8.84 -28.20
N GLU A 528 32.82 -9.26 -28.97
CA GLU A 528 32.67 -9.69 -30.36
C GLU A 528 31.76 -10.90 -30.47
N ARG A 529 32.01 -11.94 -29.66
CA ARG A 529 31.19 -13.15 -29.63
C ARG A 529 29.74 -12.86 -29.21
N TYR A 530 29.53 -11.93 -28.28
CA TYR A 530 28.20 -11.47 -27.91
C TYR A 530 27.48 -10.76 -29.07
N ALA A 531 28.18 -9.89 -29.81
CA ALA A 531 27.63 -9.20 -30.97
C ALA A 531 27.25 -10.18 -32.10
N GLU A 532 28.06 -11.22 -32.32
CA GLU A 532 27.75 -12.31 -33.25
C GLU A 532 26.54 -13.13 -32.80
N ALA A 533 26.53 -13.57 -31.54
CA ALA A 533 25.49 -14.42 -30.96
C ALA A 533 24.10 -13.78 -30.96
N THR A 534 24.05 -12.44 -30.88
CA THR A 534 22.81 -11.67 -30.89
C THR A 534 22.34 -11.29 -32.29
N GLY A 535 23.17 -11.51 -33.33
CA GLY A 535 22.89 -11.07 -34.70
C GLY A 535 23.16 -9.58 -34.95
N LEU A 536 23.73 -8.87 -33.96
CA LEU A 536 23.93 -7.41 -33.97
C LEU A 536 25.22 -6.98 -34.69
N GLY A 537 26.16 -7.90 -34.92
CA GLY A 537 27.40 -7.66 -35.67
C GLY A 537 27.30 -7.75 -37.21
N ARG A 538 26.11 -8.00 -37.80
CA ARG A 538 25.98 -8.14 -39.26
C ARG A 538 26.09 -6.77 -39.95
N ALA A 539 27.22 -6.54 -40.64
CA ALA A 539 27.40 -5.38 -41.51
C ALA A 539 26.31 -5.35 -42.61
N GLY A 540 25.58 -4.24 -42.74
CA GLY A 540 24.65 -3.98 -43.85
C GLY A 540 23.17 -4.39 -43.67
N GLY A 541 22.75 -4.93 -42.52
CA GLY A 541 21.34 -5.20 -42.24
C GLY A 541 20.58 -3.95 -41.77
N ALA A 542 19.36 -3.72 -42.29
CA ALA A 542 18.48 -2.65 -41.80
C ALA A 542 18.08 -2.94 -40.34
N ARG A 543 18.54 -2.08 -39.41
CA ARG A 543 18.35 -2.26 -37.96
C ARG A 543 16.96 -1.78 -37.53
N PRO A 544 16.31 -2.46 -36.56
CA PRO A 544 15.07 -1.97 -36.04
C PRO A 544 15.21 -0.58 -35.39
N LEU A 545 14.45 0.40 -35.85
CA LEU A 545 14.43 1.74 -35.24
C LEU A 545 13.56 1.81 -33.98
N SER A 546 12.68 0.83 -33.81
CA SER A 546 11.75 0.73 -32.69
C SER A 546 11.40 -0.73 -32.39
N ARG A 547 10.90 -0.95 -31.17
CA ARG A 547 10.44 -2.25 -30.70
C ARG A 547 9.23 -2.10 -29.78
N VAL A 548 8.28 -3.02 -29.92
CA VAL A 548 7.23 -3.25 -28.93
C VAL A 548 7.33 -4.69 -28.45
N SER A 549 7.41 -4.87 -27.14
CA SER A 549 7.41 -6.19 -26.50
C SER A 549 6.24 -6.31 -25.55
N LYS A 550 5.44 -7.36 -25.69
CA LYS A 550 4.31 -7.65 -24.81
C LYS A 550 4.52 -8.96 -24.08
N GLY A 551 4.03 -9.03 -22.86
CA GLY A 551 4.18 -10.20 -22.02
C GLY A 551 3.39 -10.12 -20.74
N ARG A 552 3.78 -10.98 -19.80
CA ARG A 552 3.23 -11.02 -18.46
C ARG A 552 4.33 -10.87 -17.43
N ILE A 553 4.00 -10.24 -16.32
CA ILE A 553 4.83 -10.24 -15.12
C ILE A 553 4.17 -11.12 -14.07
N GLU A 554 4.99 -11.93 -13.41
CA GLU A 554 4.62 -12.73 -12.26
C GLU A 554 5.68 -12.57 -11.18
N GLY A 555 5.27 -12.43 -9.94
CA GLY A 555 6.19 -12.21 -8.84
C GLY A 555 5.48 -12.01 -7.52
N ALA A 556 6.28 -11.75 -6.50
CA ALA A 556 5.79 -11.37 -5.20
C ALA A 556 6.70 -10.31 -4.62
N TYR A 557 6.11 -9.23 -4.12
CA TYR A 557 6.86 -8.14 -3.52
C TYR A 557 6.11 -7.58 -2.34
N ALA A 558 6.77 -7.43 -1.19
CA ALA A 558 6.16 -6.90 0.04
C ALA A 558 4.86 -7.63 0.46
N GLY A 559 4.78 -8.95 0.22
CA GLY A 559 3.57 -9.76 0.50
C GLY A 559 2.44 -9.59 -0.52
N MET A 560 2.60 -8.73 -1.52
CA MET A 560 1.66 -8.58 -2.64
C MET A 560 2.07 -9.49 -3.79
N ARG A 561 1.12 -10.27 -4.31
CA ARG A 561 1.31 -10.99 -5.57
C ARG A 561 1.29 -9.98 -6.71
N LEU A 562 2.37 -9.94 -7.46
CA LEU A 562 2.48 -9.14 -8.68
C LEU A 562 2.11 -10.04 -9.84
N SER A 563 0.92 -9.83 -10.39
CA SER A 563 0.50 -10.43 -11.66
C SER A 563 -0.03 -9.33 -12.55
N GLY A 564 0.33 -9.39 -13.83
CA GLY A 564 -0.05 -8.31 -14.73
C GLY A 564 0.40 -8.48 -16.17
N ALA A 565 -0.15 -7.63 -17.03
CA ALA A 565 0.32 -7.47 -18.40
C ALA A 565 1.50 -6.48 -18.42
N VAL A 566 2.49 -6.76 -19.25
CA VAL A 566 3.64 -5.89 -19.52
C VAL A 566 3.64 -5.49 -20.98
N GLU A 567 3.77 -4.20 -21.25
CA GLU A 567 4.10 -3.68 -22.57
C GLU A 567 5.34 -2.79 -22.45
N VAL A 568 6.35 -3.05 -23.28
CA VAL A 568 7.59 -2.29 -23.35
C VAL A 568 7.70 -1.67 -24.73
N LEU A 569 7.91 -0.36 -24.77
CA LEU A 569 8.13 0.40 -25.99
C LEU A 569 9.57 0.91 -25.96
N GLU A 570 10.29 0.72 -27.06
CA GLU A 570 11.66 1.18 -27.26
C GLU A 570 11.75 1.87 -28.63
N LYS A 571 12.45 3.00 -28.70
CA LYS A 571 12.72 3.72 -29.94
C LYS A 571 14.12 4.31 -29.90
N ALA A 572 14.89 4.10 -30.97
CA ALA A 572 16.24 4.61 -31.08
C ALA A 572 16.28 6.15 -31.00
N PRO A 573 17.36 6.73 -30.46
CA PRO A 573 18.53 6.04 -29.89
C PRO A 573 18.33 5.57 -28.44
N ASP A 574 17.44 6.22 -27.68
CA ASP A 574 17.39 6.08 -26.24
C ASP A 574 16.00 6.36 -25.64
N LYS A 575 14.91 6.10 -26.36
CA LYS A 575 13.55 6.24 -25.80
C LYS A 575 13.02 4.91 -25.33
N PHE A 576 12.45 4.93 -24.13
CA PHE A 576 12.00 3.72 -23.45
C PHE A 576 10.78 3.99 -22.59
N VAL A 577 9.80 3.11 -22.60
CA VAL A 577 8.80 3.04 -21.53
C VAL A 577 8.36 1.59 -21.29
N ALA A 578 8.31 1.20 -20.03
CA ALA A 578 7.63 -0.01 -19.58
C ALA A 578 6.29 0.39 -18.93
N LEU A 579 5.21 -0.19 -19.46
CA LEU A 579 3.84 -0.10 -18.97
C LEU A 579 3.50 -1.45 -18.33
N ILE A 580 3.33 -1.47 -17.00
CA ILE A 580 3.06 -2.69 -16.25
C ILE A 580 1.68 -2.54 -15.61
N LYS A 581 0.69 -3.21 -16.18
CA LYS A 581 -0.67 -3.23 -15.62
C LYS A 581 -0.74 -4.33 -14.57
N VAL A 582 -0.72 -3.94 -13.30
CA VAL A 582 -0.79 -4.84 -12.15
C VAL A 582 -2.24 -4.95 -11.68
N ASP A 583 -2.71 -6.17 -11.48
CA ASP A 583 -4.06 -6.45 -11.01
C ASP A 583 -4.32 -5.77 -9.65
N GLY A 584 -5.34 -4.93 -9.56
CA GLY A 584 -5.72 -4.18 -8.34
C GLY A 584 -4.86 -2.97 -7.99
N LEU A 585 -3.73 -2.74 -8.68
CA LEU A 585 -2.82 -1.60 -8.42
C LEU A 585 -2.83 -0.57 -9.56
N GLY A 586 -3.29 -0.93 -10.76
CA GLY A 586 -3.33 -0.05 -11.92
C GLY A 586 -2.05 -0.15 -12.77
N VAL A 587 -1.75 0.90 -13.54
CA VAL A 587 -0.62 0.90 -14.48
C VAL A 587 0.58 1.61 -13.87
N ILE A 588 1.67 0.85 -13.68
CA ILE A 588 2.98 1.40 -13.36
C ILE A 588 3.66 1.80 -14.67
N ARG A 589 4.18 3.02 -14.74
CA ARG A 589 4.96 3.52 -15.88
C ARG A 589 6.38 3.85 -15.45
N ARG A 590 7.35 3.35 -16.18
CA ARG A 590 8.75 3.73 -16.02
C ARG A 590 9.32 4.02 -17.38
N GLY A 591 9.81 5.24 -17.61
CA GLY A 591 10.22 5.66 -18.93
C GLY A 591 11.40 6.62 -18.94
N PHE A 592 12.11 6.62 -20.05
CA PHE A 592 13.16 7.58 -20.41
C PHE A 592 12.76 8.21 -21.75
N THR A 593 12.70 9.54 -21.77
CA THR A 593 12.22 10.30 -22.94
C THR A 593 13.32 10.60 -23.96
N GLY A 594 14.57 10.23 -23.66
CA GLY A 594 15.79 10.74 -24.30
C GLY A 594 16.40 11.93 -23.53
N GLU A 595 15.59 12.66 -22.75
CA GLU A 595 16.06 13.81 -21.96
C GLU A 595 16.09 13.52 -20.46
N TYR A 596 15.01 12.93 -19.93
CA TYR A 596 14.84 12.68 -18.51
C TYR A 596 14.19 11.31 -18.25
N GLY A 597 14.48 10.76 -17.07
CA GLY A 597 13.85 9.54 -16.58
C GLY A 597 12.71 9.83 -15.62
N TYR A 598 11.68 9.00 -15.63
CA TYR A 598 10.57 9.09 -14.69
C TYR A 598 10.04 7.71 -14.26
N MET A 599 9.37 7.72 -13.12
CA MET A 599 8.59 6.60 -12.61
C MET A 599 7.25 7.12 -12.11
N GLN A 600 6.17 6.48 -12.53
CA GLN A 600 4.81 6.80 -12.13
C GLN A 600 4.17 5.51 -11.61
N ILE A 601 3.91 5.48 -10.30
CA ILE A 601 3.24 4.35 -9.65
C ILE A 601 1.93 4.88 -9.07
N PRO A 602 0.76 4.24 -9.31
CA PRO A 602 -0.53 4.75 -8.87
C PRO A 602 -0.64 5.09 -7.37
N MET A 603 0.15 4.45 -6.50
CA MET A 603 0.17 4.78 -5.07
C MET A 603 1.20 5.85 -4.69
N PHE A 604 2.34 5.93 -5.40
CA PHE A 604 3.46 6.83 -5.07
C PHE A 604 3.49 8.12 -5.92
N GLY A 605 2.60 8.22 -6.90
CA GLY A 605 2.58 9.32 -7.86
C GLY A 605 3.72 9.26 -8.89
N LEU A 606 3.98 10.39 -9.53
CA LEU A 606 5.05 10.58 -10.53
C LEU A 606 6.32 11.12 -9.86
N ARG A 607 7.50 10.62 -10.22
CA ARG A 607 8.76 11.26 -9.83
C ARG A 607 9.77 11.22 -10.95
N ARG A 608 10.67 12.20 -10.94
CA ARG A 608 11.86 12.18 -11.79
C ARG A 608 12.90 11.24 -11.18
N LEU A 609 13.62 10.54 -12.05
CA LEU A 609 14.73 9.67 -11.67
C LEU A 609 16.02 10.47 -11.74
N GLU A 610 16.90 10.28 -10.76
CA GLU A 610 18.18 10.97 -10.65
C GLU A 610 19.29 9.98 -10.25
N GLY A 611 20.56 10.43 -10.31
CA GLY A 611 21.72 9.67 -9.86
C GLY A 611 21.86 8.27 -10.50
N ALA A 612 22.10 7.26 -9.65
CA ALA A 612 22.32 5.88 -10.09
C ALA A 612 21.08 5.29 -10.80
N GLU A 613 19.87 5.64 -10.35
CA GLU A 613 18.64 5.12 -10.93
C GLU A 613 18.40 5.64 -12.36
N LEU A 614 18.67 6.93 -12.60
CA LEU A 614 18.63 7.50 -13.95
C LEU A 614 19.73 6.89 -14.84
N SER A 615 20.93 6.71 -14.29
CA SER A 615 22.06 6.10 -15.00
C SER A 615 21.72 4.69 -15.46
N ASP A 616 21.09 3.89 -14.59
CA ASP A 616 20.62 2.54 -14.90
C ASP A 616 19.53 2.54 -15.96
N LEU A 617 18.55 3.45 -15.85
CA LEU A 617 17.48 3.58 -16.84
C LEU A 617 18.01 3.96 -18.23
N ARG A 618 19.03 4.81 -18.33
CA ARG A 618 19.66 5.18 -19.61
C ARG A 618 20.28 3.98 -20.32
N ILE A 619 20.89 3.06 -19.57
CA ILE A 619 21.41 1.80 -20.11
C ILE A 619 20.26 0.97 -20.67
N GLU A 620 19.16 0.90 -19.93
CA GLU A 620 17.99 0.14 -20.38
C GLU A 620 17.32 0.71 -21.62
N ALA A 621 17.32 2.03 -21.73
CA ALA A 621 16.71 2.74 -22.83
C ALA A 621 17.56 2.74 -24.10
N SER A 622 18.86 2.47 -23.99
CA SER A 622 19.78 2.45 -25.12
C SER A 622 19.43 1.32 -26.08
N TRP A 623 19.00 1.69 -27.28
CA TRP A 623 18.59 0.77 -28.32
C TRP A 623 19.29 1.12 -29.65
N PRO A 624 20.00 0.18 -30.30
CA PRO A 624 20.13 -1.25 -29.96
C PRO A 624 21.22 -1.59 -28.92
N TRP A 625 20.90 -2.42 -27.92
CA TRP A 625 21.72 -2.66 -26.72
C TRP A 625 23.14 -3.24 -26.98
N ALA A 626 23.35 -4.13 -27.96
CA ALA A 626 24.63 -4.86 -28.04
C ALA A 626 25.79 -4.10 -28.67
N GLU A 627 25.54 -3.12 -29.52
CA GLU A 627 26.61 -2.28 -30.07
C GLU A 627 27.05 -1.20 -29.08
N ASP A 628 26.17 -0.91 -28.12
CA ASP A 628 26.37 0.13 -27.14
C ASP A 628 27.13 -0.33 -25.90
N LEU A 629 27.47 -1.61 -25.72
CA LEU A 629 28.18 -2.04 -24.49
C LEU A 629 29.48 -1.27 -24.25
N ARG A 630 30.27 -1.01 -25.30
CA ARG A 630 31.51 -0.20 -25.20
C ARG A 630 31.21 1.27 -24.84
N ARG A 631 30.13 1.82 -25.36
CA ARG A 631 29.66 3.19 -25.08
C ARG A 631 29.08 3.33 -23.67
N LEU A 632 28.29 2.34 -23.26
CA LEU A 632 27.57 2.28 -21.99
C LEU A 632 28.50 2.00 -20.83
N PHE A 633 29.52 1.18 -21.07
CA PHE A 633 30.52 0.79 -20.10
C PHE A 633 31.93 1.04 -20.64
N PRO A 634 32.41 2.29 -20.60
CA PRO A 634 33.73 2.65 -21.12
C PRO A 634 34.89 1.99 -20.37
N SER A 635 34.65 1.38 -19.21
CA SER A 635 35.63 0.60 -18.47
C SER A 635 35.09 -0.80 -18.21
N MET A 636 35.85 -1.83 -18.61
CA MET A 636 35.50 -3.23 -18.39
C MET A 636 36.74 -4.06 -18.07
N ARG A 637 36.61 -4.99 -17.12
CA ARG A 637 37.67 -5.95 -16.78
C ARG A 637 37.10 -7.36 -16.59
N LEU A 638 37.82 -8.36 -17.09
CA LEU A 638 37.52 -9.75 -16.82
C LEU A 638 37.84 -10.08 -15.35
N LYS A 639 36.91 -10.75 -14.67
CA LYS A 639 37.06 -11.20 -13.27
C LYS A 639 37.35 -12.69 -13.16
N GLY A 640 36.99 -13.46 -14.18
CA GLY A 640 37.10 -14.91 -14.20
C GLY A 640 35.83 -15.53 -14.78
N GLU A 641 35.48 -16.70 -14.29
CA GLU A 641 34.30 -17.45 -14.70
C GLU A 641 33.43 -17.79 -13.49
N ASP A 642 32.13 -17.90 -13.70
CA ASP A 642 31.15 -18.32 -12.69
C ASP A 642 30.06 -19.19 -13.35
N GLU A 643 29.36 -19.97 -12.54
CA GLU A 643 28.26 -20.81 -13.03
C GLU A 643 26.93 -20.05 -12.95
N VAL A 644 26.24 -19.94 -14.08
CA VAL A 644 24.93 -19.26 -14.19
C VAL A 644 23.95 -20.22 -14.87
N GLY A 645 22.96 -20.71 -14.11
CA GLY A 645 21.92 -21.59 -14.66
C GLY A 645 22.44 -22.94 -15.18
N GLY A 646 23.54 -23.46 -14.61
CA GLY A 646 24.16 -24.71 -15.03
C GLY A 646 25.17 -24.60 -16.17
N ALA A 647 25.45 -23.38 -16.64
CA ALA A 647 26.44 -23.11 -17.68
C ALA A 647 27.56 -22.17 -17.17
N VAL A 648 28.77 -22.37 -17.68
CA VAL A 648 29.92 -21.51 -17.37
C VAL A 648 29.76 -20.17 -18.11
N ALA A 649 29.93 -19.06 -17.38
CA ALA A 649 29.88 -17.72 -17.92
C ALA A 649 31.13 -16.91 -17.58
N HIS A 650 31.66 -16.15 -18.54
CA HIS A 650 32.70 -15.16 -18.29
C HIS A 650 32.13 -13.96 -17.51
N VAL A 651 32.78 -13.62 -16.41
CA VAL A 651 32.37 -12.56 -15.50
C VAL A 651 33.14 -11.28 -15.82
N VAL A 652 32.45 -10.25 -16.28
CA VAL A 652 33.03 -8.96 -16.62
C VAL A 652 32.52 -7.90 -15.65
N GLU A 653 33.42 -7.27 -14.89
CA GLU A 653 33.06 -6.08 -14.12
C GLU A 653 33.14 -4.86 -15.05
N ALA A 654 32.04 -4.13 -15.13
CA ALA A 654 31.85 -3.02 -16.03
C ALA A 654 31.48 -1.75 -15.25
N THR A 655 31.98 -0.60 -15.69
CA THR A 655 31.69 0.70 -15.07
C THR A 655 31.10 1.65 -16.10
N THR A 656 29.99 2.29 -15.77
CA THR A 656 29.33 3.27 -16.63
C THR A 656 30.11 4.57 -16.70
N ALA A 657 29.81 5.42 -17.68
CA ALA A 657 30.38 6.77 -17.74
C ALA A 657 30.10 7.61 -16.48
N ALA A 658 28.98 7.34 -15.78
CA ALA A 658 28.60 7.96 -14.51
C ALA A 658 29.28 7.31 -13.27
N GLY A 659 30.22 6.38 -13.47
CA GLY A 659 30.96 5.73 -12.39
C GLY A 659 30.22 4.58 -11.68
N ALA A 660 29.02 4.21 -12.13
CA ALA A 660 28.27 3.10 -11.55
C ALA A 660 28.87 1.75 -11.98
N ARG A 661 29.14 0.87 -11.01
CA ARG A 661 29.67 -0.49 -11.26
C ARG A 661 28.54 -1.50 -11.45
N THR A 662 28.72 -2.43 -12.38
CA THR A 662 27.84 -3.56 -12.63
C THR A 662 28.68 -4.79 -13.01
N THR A 663 28.11 -5.98 -12.87
CA THR A 663 28.75 -7.23 -13.30
C THR A 663 27.93 -7.87 -14.42
N LEU A 664 28.57 -8.14 -15.54
CA LEU A 664 28.01 -8.79 -16.73
C LEU A 664 28.49 -10.24 -16.79
N TYR A 665 27.60 -11.16 -17.15
CA TYR A 665 27.89 -12.59 -17.25
C TYR A 665 27.55 -13.08 -18.65
N PHE A 666 28.58 -13.41 -19.42
CA PHE A 666 28.45 -13.88 -20.81
C PHE A 666 28.65 -15.38 -20.85
N ASP A 667 27.64 -16.12 -21.29
CA ASP A 667 27.72 -17.57 -21.42
C ASP A 667 28.88 -17.99 -22.34
N ALA A 668 29.77 -18.86 -21.84
CA ALA A 668 31.02 -19.19 -22.50
C ALA A 668 30.84 -20.03 -23.78
N GLN A 669 29.67 -20.65 -23.99
CA GLN A 669 29.37 -21.47 -25.17
C GLN A 669 28.64 -20.69 -26.25
N THR A 670 27.63 -19.93 -25.86
CA THR A 670 26.74 -19.20 -26.77
C THR A 670 27.19 -17.76 -26.99
N GLY A 671 27.98 -17.19 -26.08
CA GLY A 671 28.35 -15.77 -26.09
C GLY A 671 27.25 -14.83 -25.59
N LEU A 672 26.06 -15.34 -25.23
CA LEU A 672 24.92 -14.52 -24.84
C LEU A 672 25.11 -13.94 -23.42
N LEU A 673 24.68 -12.70 -23.21
CA LEU A 673 24.59 -12.10 -21.88
C LEU A 673 23.45 -12.75 -21.09
N VAL A 674 23.76 -13.71 -20.22
CA VAL A 674 22.78 -14.51 -19.47
C VAL A 674 22.45 -13.95 -18.10
N ARG A 675 23.32 -13.10 -17.55
CA ARG A 675 23.05 -12.38 -16.29
C ARG A 675 23.72 -11.01 -16.29
N ARG A 676 23.06 -10.04 -15.66
CA ARG A 676 23.67 -8.79 -15.21
C ARG A 676 23.29 -8.55 -13.77
N ASP A 677 24.27 -8.47 -12.88
CA ASP A 677 24.08 -8.43 -11.43
C ASP A 677 23.11 -9.55 -10.97
N ARG A 678 21.91 -9.18 -10.50
CA ARG A 678 20.86 -10.09 -10.01
C ARG A 678 19.73 -10.32 -11.03
N THR A 679 19.89 -9.84 -12.26
CA THR A 679 18.93 -10.00 -13.34
C THR A 679 19.40 -11.08 -14.32
N TYR A 680 18.57 -12.09 -14.53
CA TYR A 680 18.79 -13.22 -15.41
C TYR A 680 18.02 -13.04 -16.71
N PHE A 681 18.69 -13.35 -17.82
CA PHE A 681 18.13 -13.33 -19.17
C PHE A 681 18.06 -14.78 -19.66
N GLU A 682 16.86 -15.24 -19.97
CA GLU A 682 16.53 -16.63 -20.22
C GLU A 682 15.63 -16.74 -21.48
N ASP A 683 15.46 -17.96 -22.01
CA ASP A 683 14.58 -18.25 -23.15
C ASP A 683 14.89 -17.37 -24.38
N PHE A 684 16.13 -17.44 -24.88
CA PHE A 684 16.54 -16.65 -26.03
C PHE A 684 15.92 -17.18 -27.33
N ARG A 685 15.19 -16.30 -28.04
CA ARG A 685 14.53 -16.61 -29.31
C ARG A 685 14.96 -15.63 -30.39
N GLU A 686 14.87 -16.06 -31.65
CA GLU A 686 15.17 -15.22 -32.80
C GLU A 686 13.91 -14.45 -33.25
N VAL A 687 14.05 -13.15 -33.48
CA VAL A 687 13.01 -12.26 -34.01
C VAL A 687 13.69 -11.30 -35.00
N ASP A 688 13.28 -11.35 -36.27
CA ASP A 688 13.86 -10.57 -37.37
C ASP A 688 15.40 -10.64 -37.44
N GLY A 689 15.96 -11.83 -37.21
CA GLY A 689 17.41 -12.08 -37.23
C GLY A 689 18.17 -11.62 -35.99
N LEU A 690 17.47 -11.15 -34.95
CA LEU A 690 18.05 -10.78 -33.66
C LEU A 690 17.70 -11.82 -32.59
N LYS A 691 18.69 -12.27 -31.81
CA LYS A 691 18.49 -13.23 -30.72
C LYS A 691 18.27 -12.49 -29.39
N LEU A 692 17.09 -12.64 -28.80
CA LEU A 692 16.60 -11.82 -27.69
C LEU A 692 16.00 -12.71 -26.57
N PRO A 693 16.19 -12.38 -25.27
CA PRO A 693 15.60 -13.15 -24.16
C PRO A 693 14.09 -12.91 -24.03
N PHE A 694 13.29 -13.97 -24.10
CA PHE A 694 11.84 -13.92 -23.87
C PHE A 694 11.48 -14.07 -22.39
N LYS A 695 12.45 -14.36 -21.53
CA LYS A 695 12.25 -14.42 -20.09
C LYS A 695 13.30 -13.58 -19.36
N VAL A 696 12.85 -12.66 -18.52
CA VAL A 696 13.72 -11.81 -17.70
C VAL A 696 13.30 -11.99 -16.25
N ARG A 697 14.23 -12.46 -15.42
CA ARG A 697 13.95 -12.79 -14.02
C ARG A 697 14.88 -12.04 -13.09
N ASP A 698 14.34 -11.51 -12.01
CA ASP A 698 15.12 -10.97 -10.90
C ASP A 698 14.68 -11.60 -9.57
N ASP A 699 15.04 -10.98 -8.45
CA ASP A 699 14.72 -11.49 -7.12
C ASP A 699 13.22 -11.43 -6.78
N PHE A 700 12.45 -10.58 -7.45
CA PHE A 700 11.07 -10.28 -7.08
C PHE A 700 10.06 -10.68 -8.15
N SER A 701 10.50 -10.73 -9.41
CA SER A 701 9.63 -10.87 -10.55
C SER A 701 10.27 -11.65 -11.69
N THR A 702 9.40 -12.25 -12.49
CA THR A 702 9.70 -12.84 -13.79
C THR A 702 8.79 -12.18 -14.81
N ILE A 703 9.38 -11.61 -15.85
CA ILE A 703 8.68 -11.17 -17.04
C ILE A 703 8.85 -12.25 -18.10
N THR A 704 7.74 -12.72 -18.64
CA THR A 704 7.72 -13.62 -19.79
C THR A 704 7.09 -12.86 -20.96
N TYR A 705 7.89 -12.54 -21.96
CA TYR A 705 7.43 -11.94 -23.21
C TYR A 705 6.75 -13.01 -24.07
N THR A 706 5.60 -12.66 -24.63
CA THR A 706 4.84 -13.50 -25.58
C THR A 706 4.94 -12.98 -27.00
N GLU A 707 5.28 -11.70 -27.17
CA GLU A 707 5.34 -11.03 -28.46
C GLU A 707 6.47 -10.00 -28.46
N VAL A 708 7.24 -9.97 -29.54
CA VAL A 708 8.21 -8.92 -29.84
C VAL A 708 8.04 -8.54 -31.30
N LYS A 709 7.84 -7.25 -31.57
CA LYS A 709 7.71 -6.67 -32.91
C LYS A 709 8.70 -5.54 -33.10
N HIS A 710 9.46 -5.58 -34.19
CA HIS A 710 10.38 -4.53 -34.60
C HIS A 710 9.74 -3.54 -35.56
N ASN A 711 10.31 -2.34 -35.67
CA ASN A 711 9.92 -1.29 -36.61
C ASN A 711 8.45 -0.84 -36.50
N VAL A 712 7.86 -0.97 -35.31
CA VAL A 712 6.51 -0.46 -35.02
C VAL A 712 6.55 1.08 -35.01
N PRO A 713 5.69 1.80 -35.76
CA PRO A 713 5.61 3.25 -35.67
C PRO A 713 5.26 3.69 -34.24
N LEU A 714 6.14 4.46 -33.60
CA LEU A 714 5.97 4.95 -32.23
C LEU A 714 6.12 6.47 -32.19
N GLU A 715 5.01 7.14 -31.85
CA GLU A 715 4.98 8.57 -31.57
C GLU A 715 5.72 8.90 -30.28
N ASP A 716 6.41 10.05 -30.25
CA ASP A 716 7.21 10.47 -29.09
C ASP A 716 6.36 10.68 -27.83
N THR A 717 5.08 11.01 -27.99
CA THR A 717 4.10 11.15 -26.90
C THR A 717 3.81 9.85 -26.17
N ARG A 718 4.22 8.70 -26.71
CA ARG A 718 4.10 7.40 -26.03
C ARG A 718 5.14 7.21 -24.92
N PHE A 719 6.22 7.98 -24.93
CA PHE A 719 7.36 7.84 -24.02
C PHE A 719 7.36 8.82 -22.85
N ILE A 720 6.45 9.79 -22.84
CA ILE A 720 6.31 10.76 -21.75
C ILE A 720 5.44 10.18 -20.63
N GLU A 721 5.60 10.70 -19.41
CA GLU A 721 4.65 10.43 -18.34
C GLU A 721 3.21 10.73 -18.77
N GLU A 722 2.25 10.05 -18.15
CA GLU A 722 0.88 10.54 -18.20
C GLU A 722 0.85 11.91 -17.50
N LYS A 723 -0.04 12.82 -17.94
CA LYS A 723 -0.08 14.20 -17.42
C LYS A 723 0.00 14.19 -15.91
N ASP A 724 0.91 15.02 -15.37
CA ASP A 724 1.00 15.17 -13.93
C ASP A 724 -0.32 15.71 -13.38
N CYS A 725 -0.50 15.60 -12.06
CA CYS A 725 -1.71 16.04 -11.39
C CYS A 725 -1.96 17.55 -11.49
N PHE A 726 -1.20 18.32 -12.26
CA PHE A 726 -1.38 19.75 -12.44
C PHE A 726 -1.40 20.18 -13.92
N THR A 727 -1.09 19.28 -14.86
CA THR A 727 -1.16 19.52 -16.30
C THR A 727 -2.55 19.18 -16.82
N ARG A 728 -3.19 20.16 -17.47
CA ARG A 728 -4.51 20.01 -18.12
C ARG A 728 -4.39 19.18 -19.37
#